data_AF-A0A7U3ZPS5-F1
#
_entry.id   AF-A0A7U3ZPS5-F1
#
_cell.length_a   1.000
_cell.length_b   1.000
_cell.length_c   1.000
_cell.angle_alpha   90.00
_cell.angle_beta   90.00
_cell.angle_gamma   90.00
#
_symmetry.space_group_name_H-M   'P 1'
#
loop_
_entity.id
_entity.type
_entity.pdbx_description
1 polymer ?
#
loop_
_entity_poly.entity_id
_entity_poly.type
_entity_poly.pdbx_seq_one_letter_code
_entity_poly.pdbx_strand_id
1 'polypeptide(L)'
;MKYCFWGFIGVFLSFWGCKTAKPVPQAPPEPVILSIGDKKFTTDEFFQSFTKNQFSDDTSKSTNISEYLQLFTNLKLKVIAAQSEGKDTTAAFREELAAYRKQLAQPYLTDRTLVENLVAEAYERMKEEIKASHILIAVSPDASPEDTLSAYRSAIALRSRILQQEITFEEAAGRFSKDAVSASKGGDLGYFTVFQTVYPFENAAYNASPQIVSDPIRTKSGYHLIKVTDRRPSRGKIQVAHILVRISANATPEGKAAAKARIEKAHSLLQQEAWEVVCRDYSDEPTTKDNGGILNEFGTGSMTPAFEEAAFSLKRIGDISQPFLSNYGWHIVKLINRKPIESFSELSPQLHQKVTTDSRGELIREALVAKLHKEYKLTETALYNEVLTFPDSNLLTGKWKFREPLTAALDKKALVQIANQPYTVNQFFEYVYNRQQPVPAGTSLTMLMQRYYRQFVNQKLIEIEEANLEKKHPDFKALMTEMRDGVLFTQALEANVLEPSLTDSLGQKQYWEQNKANYRYSERAFATLVVSDSDTLLKRAQESLSTKPYQLRRKGNDLLFPTSATALSVKHREALFEVALTLLNNENYLVEVSSYGDADEPDSVSTLRLQNAIKALTNNNVPLTRIIEKDYGKFKPVANAARNRRVSFQYFSTSKKDLEKALNALKLGTVLLTEGAFAKGTNRYIDAARWEVGNHTVNFNNQKIWISITKIEPARIKTFAEARGAVINDFQKQLEHNWLNQLRQKFVVQINEEELRKLAK
;
A
#
# COMPACT_ATOMS: atom_id res chain seq x y z
N MET A 1 -4.19 41.44 18.06
CA MET A 1 -4.31 41.87 19.47
C MET A 1 -3.16 41.21 20.23
N LYS A 2 -2.04 41.92 20.46
CA LYS A 2 -1.58 42.54 21.74
C LYS A 2 -1.60 41.50 22.89
N TYR A 3 -0.51 41.07 23.52
CA TYR A 3 0.65 41.77 24.12
C TYR A 3 1.88 40.83 24.15
N CYS A 4 3.10 41.22 23.73
CA CYS A 4 4.12 42.12 24.33
C CYS A 4 5.15 41.43 25.26
N PHE A 5 6.38 41.39 24.72
CA PHE A 5 7.71 41.25 25.32
C PHE A 5 7.92 42.05 26.61
N TRP A 6 8.89 41.62 27.43
CA TRP A 6 9.91 42.49 28.02
C TRP A 6 11.22 41.70 28.21
N GLY A 7 12.34 42.27 27.76
CA GLY A 7 13.69 41.81 28.07
C GLY A 7 14.39 42.78 29.00
N PHE A 8 15.49 42.37 29.62
CA PHE A 8 16.54 43.29 30.06
C PHE A 8 17.91 42.59 30.12
N ILE A 9 18.91 43.36 29.69
CA ILE A 9 20.34 43.08 29.58
C ILE A 9 21.05 43.41 30.92
N GLY A 10 22.11 42.68 31.27
CA GLY A 10 23.06 43.09 32.30
C GLY A 10 24.38 42.30 32.24
N VAL A 11 25.43 42.93 31.71
CA VAL A 11 26.83 42.47 31.70
C VAL A 11 27.48 42.72 33.07
N PHE A 12 28.26 41.78 33.61
CA PHE A 12 29.30 42.06 34.60
C PHE A 12 30.53 41.14 34.44
N LEU A 13 31.72 41.77 34.50
CA LEU A 13 33.05 41.19 34.41
C LEU A 13 33.48 40.38 35.66
N SER A 14 34.23 39.31 35.39
CA SER A 14 35.43 38.77 36.06
C SER A 14 35.70 38.99 37.56
N PHE A 15 35.92 37.91 38.32
CA PHE A 15 37.19 37.62 39.04
C PHE A 15 37.15 36.22 39.70
N TRP A 16 38.31 35.55 39.71
CA TRP A 16 38.56 34.20 40.22
C TRP A 16 38.23 34.00 41.71
N GLY A 17 37.67 32.83 42.03
CA GLY A 17 37.64 32.28 43.38
C GLY A 17 37.52 30.75 43.30
N CYS A 18 38.60 30.04 43.62
CA CYS A 18 38.61 28.60 43.76
C CYS A 18 37.72 28.23 44.97
N LYS A 19 36.46 27.86 44.72
CA LYS A 19 35.57 27.27 45.72
C LYS A 19 35.32 25.82 45.33
N THR A 20 35.72 24.92 46.22
CA THR A 20 35.38 23.50 46.22
C THR A 20 33.94 23.29 45.78
N ALA A 21 33.75 22.54 44.68
CA ALA A 21 32.44 22.21 44.16
C ALA A 21 31.61 21.53 45.26
N LYS A 22 30.49 22.14 45.64
CA LYS A 22 29.47 21.48 46.44
C LYS A 22 28.91 20.31 45.61
N PRO A 23 28.60 19.15 46.22
CA PRO A 23 27.93 18.07 45.52
C PRO A 23 26.64 18.61 44.89
N VAL A 24 26.43 18.30 43.61
CA VAL A 24 25.15 18.52 42.94
C VAL A 24 24.06 17.84 43.77
N PRO A 25 22.96 18.51 44.15
CA PRO A 25 21.87 17.85 44.84
C PRO A 25 21.37 16.70 43.97
N GLN A 26 21.47 15.46 44.46
CA GLN A 26 20.76 14.34 43.84
C GLN A 26 19.28 14.71 43.80
N ALA A 27 18.68 14.63 42.61
CA ALA A 27 17.22 14.68 42.49
C ALA A 27 16.61 13.67 43.48
N PRO A 28 15.53 14.02 44.19
CA PRO A 28 14.90 13.10 45.13
C PRO A 28 14.55 11.79 44.40
N PRO A 29 14.78 10.62 45.03
CA PRO A 29 14.52 9.34 44.39
C PRO A 29 13.05 9.26 43.97
N GLU A 30 12.81 8.91 42.70
CA GLU A 30 11.47 8.73 42.17
C GLU A 30 10.71 7.66 42.97
N PRO A 31 9.42 7.88 43.29
CA PRO A 31 8.63 6.94 44.06
C PRO A 31 8.52 5.59 43.33
N VAL A 32 8.65 4.49 44.08
CA VAL A 32 8.65 3.12 43.55
C VAL A 32 7.33 2.44 43.92
N ILE A 33 6.62 1.93 42.90
CA ILE A 33 5.35 1.21 43.08
C ILE A 33 5.54 -0.31 43.13
N LEU A 34 6.53 -0.84 42.42
CA LEU A 34 6.77 -2.27 42.27
C LEU A 34 8.28 -2.56 42.34
N SER A 35 8.64 -3.59 43.11
CA SER A 35 9.99 -4.17 43.10
C SER A 35 9.92 -5.67 42.82
N ILE A 36 10.80 -6.16 41.95
CA ILE A 36 10.93 -7.58 41.61
C ILE A 36 12.42 -7.95 41.75
N GLY A 37 12.79 -8.64 42.82
CA GLY A 37 14.20 -8.82 43.20
C GLY A 37 14.90 -7.47 43.36
N ASP A 38 16.02 -7.28 42.66
CA ASP A 38 16.78 -6.01 42.69
C ASP A 38 16.24 -4.94 41.73
N LYS A 39 15.25 -5.27 40.89
CA LYS A 39 14.66 -4.33 39.92
C LYS A 39 13.53 -3.54 40.58
N LYS A 40 13.54 -2.22 40.37
CA LYS A 40 12.54 -1.28 40.88
C LYS A 40 11.87 -0.57 39.71
N PHE A 41 10.55 -0.43 39.78
CA PHE A 41 9.72 0.24 38.78
C PHE A 41 8.99 1.41 39.45
N THR A 42 9.06 2.58 38.81
CA THR A 42 8.57 3.82 39.42
C THR A 42 7.07 3.98 39.26
N THR A 43 6.46 4.77 40.14
CA THR A 43 5.03 5.12 40.07
C THR A 43 4.70 5.77 38.72
N ASP A 44 5.59 6.61 38.19
CA ASP A 44 5.40 7.30 36.90
C ASP A 44 5.46 6.34 35.70
N GLU A 45 6.42 5.40 35.68
CA GLU A 45 6.50 4.37 34.63
C GLU A 45 5.19 3.55 34.56
N PHE A 46 4.72 3.11 35.72
CA PHE A 46 3.47 2.36 35.83
C PHE A 46 2.27 3.20 35.37
N PHE A 47 2.16 4.45 35.84
CA PHE A 47 1.03 5.31 35.51
C PHE A 47 0.96 5.63 34.00
N GLN A 48 2.10 5.92 33.37
CA GLN A 48 2.17 6.12 31.91
C GLN A 48 1.71 4.87 31.14
N SER A 49 2.17 3.69 31.57
CA SER A 49 1.76 2.41 30.99
C SER A 49 0.25 2.17 31.16
N PHE A 50 -0.29 2.46 32.35
CA PHE A 50 -1.72 2.36 32.65
C PHE A 50 -2.55 3.27 31.76
N THR A 51 -2.25 4.57 31.69
CA THR A 51 -3.03 5.52 30.88
C THR A 51 -3.04 5.15 29.40
N LYS A 52 -1.93 4.61 28.88
CA LYS A 52 -1.84 4.15 27.49
C LYS A 52 -2.71 2.92 27.20
N ASN A 53 -2.90 2.05 28.19
CA ASN A 53 -3.55 0.75 28.03
C ASN A 53 -4.91 0.63 28.76
N GLN A 54 -5.39 1.69 29.39
CA GLN A 54 -6.64 1.69 30.17
C GLN A 54 -7.89 1.44 29.30
N PHE A 55 -7.82 1.86 28.03
CA PHE A 55 -8.86 1.68 27.03
C PHE A 55 -8.34 0.72 25.96
N SER A 56 -8.72 -0.55 26.04
CA SER A 56 -8.52 -1.46 24.91
C SER A 56 -9.68 -1.31 23.92
N ASP A 57 -9.38 -1.33 22.62
CA ASP A 57 -10.37 -1.14 21.54
C ASP A 57 -11.52 -2.17 21.58
N ASP A 58 -11.31 -3.30 22.27
CA ASP A 58 -12.22 -4.46 22.30
C ASP A 58 -13.10 -4.55 23.57
N THR A 59 -12.97 -3.65 24.56
CA THR A 59 -13.79 -3.72 25.78
C THR A 59 -14.50 -2.41 26.14
N SER A 60 -15.80 -2.51 26.41
CA SER A 60 -16.62 -1.42 26.96
C SER A 60 -16.36 -1.13 28.45
N LYS A 61 -15.27 -1.67 29.03
CA LYS A 61 -14.91 -1.56 30.44
C LYS A 61 -13.44 -1.17 30.57
N SER A 62 -13.16 -0.03 31.20
CA SER A 62 -11.80 0.36 31.57
C SER A 62 -11.25 -0.59 32.64
N THR A 63 -10.04 -1.11 32.45
CA THR A 63 -9.34 -1.86 33.50
C THR A 63 -9.05 -0.92 34.67
N ASN A 64 -9.35 -1.35 35.91
CA ASN A 64 -9.01 -0.53 37.08
C ASN A 64 -7.51 -0.65 37.41
N ILE A 65 -7.02 0.28 38.22
CA ILE A 65 -5.59 0.41 38.46
C ILE A 65 -4.97 -0.81 39.17
N SER A 66 -5.72 -1.47 40.05
CA SER A 66 -5.27 -2.66 40.78
C SER A 66 -5.19 -3.88 39.88
N GLU A 67 -6.18 -4.07 39.01
CA GLU A 67 -6.16 -5.12 37.97
C GLU A 67 -5.00 -4.91 37.00
N TYR A 68 -4.77 -3.67 36.58
CA TYR A 68 -3.67 -3.35 35.69
C TYR A 68 -2.30 -3.54 36.37
N LEU A 69 -2.16 -3.24 37.67
CA LEU A 69 -0.94 -3.53 38.42
C LEU A 69 -0.60 -5.02 38.41
N GLN A 70 -1.59 -5.90 38.46
CA GLN A 70 -1.35 -7.34 38.36
C GLN A 70 -0.85 -7.73 36.96
N LEU A 71 -1.44 -7.17 35.90
CA LEU A 71 -0.99 -7.39 34.52
C LEU A 71 0.43 -6.86 34.31
N PHE A 72 0.71 -5.65 34.76
CA PHE A 72 2.03 -5.03 34.72
C PHE A 72 3.07 -5.87 35.48
N THR A 73 2.73 -6.32 36.68
CA THR A 73 3.60 -7.20 37.49
C THR A 73 3.90 -8.51 36.76
N ASN A 74 2.89 -9.15 36.17
CA ASN A 74 3.06 -10.39 35.40
C ASN A 74 3.95 -10.17 34.16
N LEU A 75 3.77 -9.06 33.45
CA LEU A 75 4.61 -8.69 32.31
C LEU A 75 6.06 -8.52 32.76
N LYS A 76 6.31 -7.69 33.79
CA LYS A 76 7.67 -7.44 34.28
C LYS A 76 8.35 -8.70 34.82
N LEU A 77 7.61 -9.59 35.49
CA LEU A 77 8.13 -10.90 35.91
C LEU A 77 8.66 -11.72 34.72
N LYS A 78 7.88 -11.82 33.63
CA LYS A 78 8.27 -12.57 32.43
C LYS A 78 9.47 -11.93 31.73
N VAL A 79 9.52 -10.60 31.65
CA VAL A 79 10.66 -9.86 31.09
C VAL A 79 11.93 -10.12 31.91
N ILE A 80 11.85 -10.04 33.24
CA ILE A 80 12.99 -10.31 34.13
C ILE A 80 13.44 -11.76 34.02
N ALA A 81 12.51 -12.72 33.86
CA ALA A 81 12.85 -14.11 33.60
C ALA A 81 13.67 -14.26 32.31
N ALA A 82 13.21 -13.66 31.21
CA ALA A 82 13.91 -13.65 29.93
C ALA A 82 15.32 -13.05 30.03
N GLN A 83 15.46 -11.94 30.77
CA GLN A 83 16.77 -11.30 31.03
C GLN A 83 17.68 -12.22 31.84
N SER A 84 17.16 -12.91 32.86
CA SER A 84 17.93 -13.85 33.68
C SER A 84 18.46 -15.05 32.88
N GLU A 85 17.80 -15.36 31.76
CA GLU A 85 18.20 -16.41 30.79
C GLU A 85 19.12 -15.87 29.69
N GLY A 86 19.49 -14.59 29.73
CA GLY A 86 20.36 -13.94 28.76
C GLY A 86 19.71 -13.68 27.40
N LYS A 87 18.37 -13.73 27.29
CA LYS A 87 17.65 -13.52 26.02
C LYS A 87 17.92 -12.13 25.43
N ASP A 88 18.13 -11.14 26.29
CA ASP A 88 18.47 -9.76 25.92
C ASP A 88 19.93 -9.58 25.45
N THR A 89 20.73 -10.64 25.48
CA THR A 89 22.12 -10.65 24.99
C THR A 89 22.33 -11.50 23.74
N THR A 90 21.25 -12.05 23.17
CA THR A 90 21.34 -12.82 21.93
C THR A 90 21.58 -11.91 20.72
N ALA A 91 22.17 -12.44 19.65
CA ALA A 91 22.36 -11.69 18.41
C ALA A 91 21.01 -11.31 17.79
N ALA A 92 20.07 -12.25 17.72
CA ALA A 92 18.72 -12.04 17.21
C ALA A 92 18.00 -10.90 17.94
N PHE A 93 18.05 -10.88 19.27
CA PHE A 93 17.46 -9.80 20.06
C PHE A 93 18.08 -8.43 19.76
N ARG A 94 19.43 -8.36 19.68
CA ARG A 94 20.12 -7.10 19.37
C ARG A 94 19.78 -6.59 17.97
N GLU A 95 19.68 -7.48 17.00
CA GLU A 95 19.32 -7.13 15.62
C GLU A 95 17.87 -6.64 15.53
N GLU A 96 16.94 -7.33 16.19
CA GLU A 96 15.54 -6.93 16.26
C GLU A 96 15.37 -5.55 16.93
N LEU A 97 16.02 -5.35 18.08
CA LEU A 97 15.95 -4.07 18.80
C LEU A 97 16.63 -2.93 18.01
N ALA A 98 17.72 -3.21 17.29
CA ALA A 98 18.37 -2.24 16.41
C ALA A 98 17.46 -1.85 15.23
N ALA A 99 16.68 -2.80 14.69
CA ALA A 99 15.70 -2.51 13.65
C ALA A 99 14.60 -1.58 14.15
N TYR A 100 14.02 -1.85 15.32
CA TYR A 100 13.05 -0.95 15.96
C TYR A 100 13.66 0.43 16.22
N ARG A 101 14.87 0.49 16.79
CA ARG A 101 15.56 1.75 17.05
C ARG A 101 15.67 2.59 15.78
N LYS A 102 16.12 2.00 14.68
CA LYS A 102 16.30 2.71 13.41
C LYS A 102 15.00 3.33 12.90
N GLN A 103 13.88 2.61 13.02
CA GLN A 103 12.56 3.11 12.61
C GLN A 103 12.08 4.24 13.52
N LEU A 104 12.21 4.05 14.83
CA LEU A 104 11.71 4.99 15.84
C LEU A 104 12.57 6.24 16.00
N ALA A 105 13.86 6.17 15.61
CA ALA A 105 14.78 7.30 15.66
C ALA A 105 14.50 8.35 14.56
N GLN A 106 13.92 7.93 13.43
CA GLN A 106 13.77 8.80 12.26
C GLN A 106 13.07 10.15 12.53
N PRO A 107 11.97 10.23 13.32
CA PRO A 107 11.34 11.51 13.66
C PRO A 107 12.22 12.45 14.47
N TYR A 108 13.17 11.92 15.25
CA TYR A 108 14.13 12.69 16.06
C TYR A 108 15.36 13.13 15.25
N LEU A 109 15.66 12.39 14.18
CA LEU A 109 16.75 12.67 13.25
C LEU A 109 16.28 13.48 12.02
N THR A 110 15.11 14.11 12.09
CA THR A 110 14.57 14.90 10.97
C THR A 110 14.09 16.24 11.50
N ASP A 111 14.38 17.32 10.78
CA ASP A 111 13.75 18.61 11.08
C ASP A 111 12.30 18.58 10.61
N ARG A 112 11.39 18.26 11.53
CA ARG A 112 9.96 18.15 11.24
C ARG A 112 9.41 19.47 10.69
N THR A 113 9.80 20.60 11.25
CA THR A 113 9.30 21.92 10.80
C THR A 113 9.72 22.20 9.36
N LEU A 114 10.96 21.88 9.00
CA LEU A 114 11.42 22.00 7.61
C LEU A 114 10.62 21.09 6.67
N VAL A 115 10.36 19.84 7.07
CA VAL A 115 9.55 18.90 6.27
C VAL A 115 8.14 19.45 6.05
N GLU A 116 7.45 19.90 7.11
CA GLU A 116 6.10 20.48 7.00
C GLU A 116 6.08 21.70 6.07
N ASN A 117 7.08 22.59 6.19
CA ASN A 117 7.19 23.77 5.33
C ASN A 117 7.37 23.38 3.85
N LEU A 118 8.22 22.40 3.56
CA LEU A 118 8.44 21.91 2.20
C LEU A 118 7.21 21.17 1.63
N VAL A 119 6.44 20.49 2.48
CA VAL A 119 5.17 19.85 2.09
C VAL A 119 4.10 20.89 1.78
N ALA A 120 3.97 21.91 2.62
CA ALA A 120 3.05 23.03 2.37
C ALA A 120 3.44 23.80 1.10
N GLU A 121 4.73 24.10 0.92
CA GLU A 121 5.24 24.72 -0.30
C GLU A 121 4.93 23.87 -1.53
N ALA A 122 5.20 22.56 -1.47
CA ALA A 122 4.93 21.67 -2.58
C ALA A 122 3.44 21.66 -2.95
N TYR A 123 2.54 21.62 -1.96
CA TYR A 123 1.10 21.69 -2.21
C TYR A 123 0.68 23.01 -2.87
N GLU A 124 1.19 24.14 -2.38
CA GLU A 124 0.89 25.44 -3.01
C GLU A 124 1.39 25.49 -4.45
N ARG A 125 2.60 24.96 -4.72
CA ARG A 125 3.14 24.86 -6.07
C ARG A 125 2.34 23.94 -6.99
N MET A 126 1.69 22.89 -6.47
CA MET A 126 0.80 22.03 -7.29
C MET A 126 -0.35 22.80 -7.93
N LYS A 127 -0.77 23.93 -7.34
CA LYS A 127 -1.88 24.77 -7.83
C LYS A 127 -1.53 25.59 -9.06
N GLU A 128 -0.24 25.65 -9.42
CA GLU A 128 0.25 26.37 -10.58
C GLU A 128 1.05 25.43 -11.50
N GLU A 129 0.97 25.67 -12.81
CA GLU A 129 1.82 25.06 -13.83
C GLU A 129 2.70 26.14 -14.44
N ILE A 130 3.98 25.84 -14.61
CA ILE A 130 4.97 26.78 -15.14
C ILE A 130 5.47 26.26 -16.48
N LYS A 131 5.48 27.12 -17.49
CA LYS A 131 6.20 26.88 -18.73
C LYS A 131 7.55 27.58 -18.67
N ALA A 132 8.64 26.86 -18.87
CA ALA A 132 9.98 27.45 -18.92
C ALA A 132 10.86 26.83 -19.99
N SER A 133 11.86 27.61 -20.39
CA SER A 133 13.00 27.14 -21.19
C SER A 133 14.27 27.17 -20.35
N HIS A 134 15.23 26.30 -20.65
CA HIS A 134 16.50 26.28 -19.93
C HIS A 134 17.74 26.05 -20.81
N ILE A 135 18.89 26.45 -20.28
CA ILE A 135 20.23 26.18 -20.84
C ILE A 135 21.07 25.53 -19.76
N LEU A 136 21.58 24.33 -20.05
CA LEU A 136 22.48 23.61 -19.15
C LEU A 136 23.94 23.82 -19.56
N ILE A 137 24.73 24.44 -18.69
CA ILE A 137 26.20 24.39 -18.72
C ILE A 137 26.65 23.24 -17.82
N ALA A 138 26.95 22.09 -18.42
CA ALA A 138 27.27 20.87 -17.68
C ALA A 138 28.60 20.99 -16.92
N VAL A 139 28.57 20.64 -15.64
CA VAL A 139 29.77 20.49 -14.81
C VAL A 139 29.49 19.52 -13.67
N SER A 140 30.39 18.55 -13.47
CA SER A 140 30.28 17.54 -12.42
C SER A 140 30.06 18.18 -11.05
N PRO A 141 29.25 17.60 -10.14
CA PRO A 141 29.12 18.10 -8.76
C PRO A 141 30.46 18.09 -8.01
N ASP A 142 31.39 17.24 -8.44
CA ASP A 142 32.72 17.06 -7.88
C ASP A 142 33.82 17.48 -8.89
N ALA A 143 33.52 18.43 -9.77
CA ALA A 143 34.52 19.06 -10.62
C ALA A 143 35.52 19.87 -9.78
N SER A 144 36.71 20.12 -10.32
CA SER A 144 37.69 20.97 -9.64
C SER A 144 37.12 22.38 -9.38
N PRO A 145 37.64 23.14 -8.39
CA PRO A 145 37.23 24.54 -8.19
C PRO A 145 37.43 25.40 -9.44
N GLU A 146 38.50 25.13 -10.20
CA GLU A 146 38.80 25.82 -11.47
C GLU A 146 37.74 25.54 -12.53
N ASP A 147 37.40 24.27 -12.76
CA ASP A 147 36.38 23.87 -13.74
C ASP A 147 35.00 24.39 -13.34
N THR A 148 34.67 24.34 -12.06
CA THR A 148 33.40 24.87 -11.52
C THR A 148 33.31 26.38 -11.74
N LEU A 149 34.39 27.11 -11.46
CA LEU A 149 34.45 28.57 -11.69
C LEU A 149 34.38 28.91 -13.19
N SER A 150 35.05 28.12 -14.05
CA SER A 150 34.99 28.27 -15.50
C SER A 150 33.58 28.07 -16.05
N ALA A 151 32.88 27.03 -15.59
CA ALA A 151 31.49 26.77 -15.96
C ALA A 151 30.55 27.88 -15.48
N TYR A 152 30.74 28.39 -14.25
CA TYR A 152 29.97 29.51 -13.72
C TYR A 152 30.20 30.79 -14.54
N ARG A 153 31.47 31.14 -14.84
CA ARG A 153 31.81 32.30 -15.68
C ARG A 153 31.20 32.17 -17.07
N SER A 154 31.20 30.97 -17.65
CA SER A 154 30.56 30.70 -18.94
C SER A 154 29.05 30.93 -18.90
N ALA A 155 28.37 30.49 -17.83
CA ALA A 155 26.94 30.73 -17.64
C ALA A 155 26.63 32.23 -17.49
N ILE A 156 27.44 32.97 -16.71
CA ILE A 156 27.31 34.42 -16.55
C ILE A 156 27.53 35.16 -17.88
N ALA A 157 28.58 34.82 -18.61
CA ALA A 157 28.87 35.42 -19.90
C ALA A 157 27.73 35.17 -20.89
N LEU A 158 27.23 33.92 -20.99
CA LEU A 158 26.12 33.59 -21.88
C LEU A 158 24.84 34.35 -21.50
N ARG A 159 24.52 34.42 -20.20
CA ARG A 159 23.40 35.22 -19.70
C ARG A 159 23.54 36.69 -20.11
N SER A 160 24.72 37.28 -19.94
CA SER A 160 24.98 38.68 -20.31
C SER A 160 24.68 38.94 -21.78
N ARG A 161 25.13 38.05 -22.67
CA ARG A 161 24.87 38.16 -24.12
C ARG A 161 23.39 38.07 -24.47
N ILE A 162 22.64 37.21 -23.77
CA ILE A 162 21.18 37.10 -23.92
C ILE A 162 20.50 38.40 -23.46
N LEU A 163 20.89 38.95 -22.31
CA LEU A 163 20.30 40.19 -21.78
C LEU A 163 20.62 41.42 -22.65
N GLN A 164 21.79 41.44 -23.27
CA GLN A 164 22.21 42.47 -24.22
C GLN A 164 21.62 42.26 -25.63
N GLN A 165 20.76 41.25 -25.81
CA GLN A 165 20.12 40.91 -27.09
C GLN A 165 21.11 40.57 -28.23
N GLU A 166 22.35 40.19 -27.90
CA GLU A 166 23.34 39.74 -28.89
C GLU A 166 23.00 38.35 -29.46
N ILE A 167 22.26 37.55 -28.70
CA ILE A 167 21.78 36.21 -29.06
C ILE A 167 20.43 35.97 -28.36
N THR A 168 19.49 35.32 -29.03
CA THR A 168 18.22 34.94 -28.38
C THR A 168 18.45 33.78 -27.40
N PHE A 169 17.53 33.60 -26.46
CA PHE A 169 17.61 32.49 -25.51
C PHE A 169 17.55 31.14 -26.23
N GLU A 170 16.67 31.03 -27.23
CA GLU A 170 16.43 29.83 -28.02
C GLU A 170 17.67 29.46 -28.85
N GLU A 171 18.32 30.44 -29.47
CA GLU A 171 19.57 30.22 -30.20
C GLU A 171 20.70 29.82 -29.24
N ALA A 172 20.81 30.49 -28.10
CA ALA A 172 21.79 30.14 -27.07
C ALA A 172 21.58 28.71 -26.54
N ALA A 173 20.32 28.31 -26.32
CA ALA A 173 19.98 26.95 -25.90
C ALA A 173 20.37 25.93 -26.97
N GLY A 174 20.01 26.15 -28.23
CA GLY A 174 20.33 25.24 -29.33
C GLY A 174 21.84 25.08 -29.57
N ARG A 175 22.63 26.14 -29.34
CA ARG A 175 24.07 26.13 -29.60
C ARG A 175 24.92 25.67 -28.42
N PHE A 176 24.53 26.02 -27.19
CA PHE A 176 25.41 25.89 -26.02
C PHE A 176 24.89 24.94 -24.93
N SER A 177 23.59 24.64 -24.90
CA SER A 177 23.04 23.76 -23.86
C SER A 177 23.57 22.34 -24.02
N LYS A 178 23.90 21.72 -22.88
CA LYS A 178 24.29 20.31 -22.78
C LYS A 178 23.12 19.38 -22.50
N ASP A 179 21.90 19.92 -22.36
CA ASP A 179 20.68 19.13 -22.41
C ASP A 179 20.21 18.98 -23.86
N ALA A 180 20.59 17.88 -24.51
CA ALA A 180 20.29 17.63 -25.91
C ALA A 180 18.78 17.59 -26.22
N VAL A 181 17.94 17.17 -25.26
CA VAL A 181 16.51 16.99 -25.48
C VAL A 181 15.82 18.34 -25.67
N SER A 182 16.06 19.28 -24.75
CA SER A 182 15.47 20.62 -24.83
C SER A 182 16.22 21.55 -25.79
N ALA A 183 17.54 21.40 -25.96
CA ALA A 183 18.36 22.24 -26.85
C ALA A 183 17.78 22.31 -28.27
N SER A 184 17.37 21.17 -28.83
CA SER A 184 16.74 21.08 -30.16
C SER A 184 15.43 21.86 -30.29
N LYS A 185 14.81 22.26 -29.17
CA LYS A 185 13.56 23.01 -29.06
C LYS A 185 13.78 24.40 -28.47
N GLY A 186 14.97 24.96 -28.60
CA GLY A 186 15.31 26.27 -28.02
C GLY A 186 15.30 26.28 -26.49
N GLY A 187 15.51 25.12 -25.87
CA GLY A 187 15.49 24.94 -24.43
C GLY A 187 14.09 24.72 -23.84
N ASP A 188 13.02 24.70 -24.64
CA ASP A 188 11.63 24.57 -24.14
C ASP A 188 11.39 23.22 -23.43
N LEU A 189 10.98 23.31 -22.17
CA LEU A 189 10.58 22.17 -21.34
C LEU A 189 9.08 21.90 -21.38
N GLY A 190 8.29 22.80 -21.98
CA GLY A 190 6.83 22.77 -21.86
C GLY A 190 6.36 23.17 -20.46
N TYR A 191 5.08 22.95 -20.17
CA TYR A 191 4.56 23.16 -18.82
C TYR A 191 4.96 22.00 -17.92
N PHE A 192 5.34 22.33 -16.70
CA PHE A 192 5.60 21.38 -15.64
C PHE A 192 5.01 21.87 -14.32
N THR A 193 4.86 20.95 -13.39
CA THR A 193 4.47 21.22 -12.00
C THR A 193 5.54 20.71 -11.03
N VAL A 194 5.30 20.89 -9.73
CA VAL A 194 6.17 20.45 -8.64
C VAL A 194 6.59 18.98 -8.80
N PHE A 195 7.81 18.65 -8.36
CA PHE A 195 8.43 17.31 -8.43
C PHE A 195 8.82 16.81 -9.83
N GLN A 196 8.62 17.59 -10.89
CA GLN A 196 9.05 17.21 -12.24
C GLN A 196 10.46 17.70 -12.59
N THR A 197 11.03 18.58 -11.76
CA THR A 197 12.43 19.03 -11.86
C THR A 197 13.10 18.93 -10.49
N VAL A 198 14.43 19.05 -10.45
CA VAL A 198 15.16 19.10 -9.18
C VAL A 198 14.86 20.39 -8.43
N TYR A 199 14.78 20.31 -7.10
CA TYR A 199 14.29 21.39 -6.25
C TYR A 199 15.00 22.74 -6.45
N PRO A 200 16.33 22.84 -6.62
CA PRO A 200 16.94 24.14 -6.88
C PRO A 200 16.48 24.78 -8.20
N PHE A 201 16.27 23.96 -9.24
CA PHE A 201 15.70 24.42 -10.51
C PHE A 201 14.25 24.83 -10.32
N GLU A 202 13.45 23.96 -9.70
CA GLU A 202 12.04 24.19 -9.43
C GLU A 202 11.86 25.49 -8.62
N ASN A 203 12.61 25.66 -7.54
CA ASN A 203 12.58 26.84 -6.69
C ASN A 203 12.92 28.12 -7.47
N ALA A 204 13.93 28.07 -8.33
CA ALA A 204 14.25 29.22 -9.18
C ALA A 204 13.12 29.50 -10.19
N ALA A 205 12.54 28.48 -10.81
CA ALA A 205 11.43 28.63 -11.74
C ALA A 205 10.18 29.20 -11.06
N TYR A 206 9.75 28.68 -9.91
CA TYR A 206 8.56 29.16 -9.20
C TYR A 206 8.70 30.58 -8.66
N ASN A 207 9.92 31.04 -8.35
CA ASN A 207 10.17 32.40 -7.88
C ASN A 207 10.51 33.41 -8.99
N ALA A 208 10.74 32.96 -10.24
CA ALA A 208 11.14 33.86 -11.33
C ALA A 208 9.97 34.64 -11.95
N SER A 209 10.16 35.92 -12.25
CA SER A 209 9.19 36.67 -13.06
C SER A 209 9.20 36.17 -14.52
N PRO A 210 8.03 36.12 -15.20
CA PRO A 210 7.97 35.73 -16.60
C PRO A 210 8.88 36.59 -17.49
N GLN A 211 9.44 35.95 -18.51
CA GLN A 211 10.36 36.49 -19.52
C GLN A 211 11.73 36.97 -19.01
N ILE A 212 12.00 36.89 -17.70
CA ILE A 212 13.31 37.22 -17.13
C ILE A 212 14.20 35.97 -17.12
N VAL A 213 15.45 36.13 -17.57
CA VAL A 213 16.48 35.10 -17.48
C VAL A 213 17.08 35.08 -16.07
N SER A 214 16.99 33.93 -15.40
CA SER A 214 17.53 33.71 -14.05
C SER A 214 19.04 33.92 -13.99
N ASP A 215 19.58 34.14 -12.80
CA ASP A 215 21.00 33.91 -12.54
C ASP A 215 21.35 32.41 -12.68
N PRO A 216 22.64 32.03 -12.82
CA PRO A 216 23.04 30.64 -12.93
C PRO A 216 22.67 29.83 -11.68
N ILE A 217 21.79 28.83 -11.85
CA ILE A 217 21.32 27.96 -10.78
C ILE A 217 22.16 26.68 -10.76
N ARG A 218 22.86 26.42 -9.66
CA ARG A 218 23.68 25.21 -9.49
C ARG A 218 22.81 24.01 -9.12
N THR A 219 22.93 22.92 -9.87
CA THR A 219 22.36 21.60 -9.53
C THR A 219 23.41 20.51 -9.73
N LYS A 220 23.10 19.23 -9.45
CA LYS A 220 24.04 18.11 -9.69
C LYS A 220 24.51 18.01 -11.15
N SER A 221 23.72 18.48 -12.13
CA SER A 221 24.08 18.39 -13.55
C SER A 221 24.97 19.53 -14.04
N GLY A 222 25.04 20.65 -13.32
CA GLY A 222 25.80 21.84 -13.74
C GLY A 222 25.12 23.14 -13.33
N TYR A 223 25.33 24.18 -14.14
CA TYR A 223 24.65 25.47 -14.01
C TYR A 223 23.51 25.59 -15.02
N HIS A 224 22.36 26.06 -14.56
CA HIS A 224 21.16 26.25 -15.35
C HIS A 224 20.84 27.74 -15.49
N LEU A 225 20.60 28.20 -16.70
CA LEU A 225 19.89 29.46 -16.95
C LEU A 225 18.45 29.12 -17.27
N ILE A 226 17.50 29.77 -16.59
CA ILE A 226 16.07 29.48 -16.69
C ILE A 226 15.35 30.72 -17.18
N LYS A 227 14.46 30.57 -18.16
CA LYS A 227 13.54 31.60 -18.61
C LYS A 227 12.12 31.08 -18.48
N VAL A 228 11.36 31.59 -17.50
CA VAL A 228 9.93 31.27 -17.37
C VAL A 228 9.18 32.00 -18.47
N THR A 229 8.49 31.29 -19.35
CA THR A 229 7.76 31.91 -20.46
C THR A 229 6.30 32.14 -20.15
N ASP A 230 5.69 31.28 -19.33
CA ASP A 230 4.27 31.39 -18.97
C ASP A 230 3.96 30.70 -17.63
N ARG A 231 2.82 31.07 -17.04
CA ARG A 231 2.25 30.47 -15.83
C ARG A 231 0.74 30.35 -15.97
N ARG A 232 0.16 29.27 -15.44
CA ARG A 232 -1.29 29.11 -15.40
C ARG A 232 -1.77 28.31 -14.19
N PRO A 233 -3.03 28.45 -13.76
CA PRO A 233 -3.62 27.57 -12.77
C PRO A 233 -3.52 26.11 -13.21
N SER A 234 -3.28 25.23 -12.24
CA SER A 234 -3.22 23.79 -12.48
C SER A 234 -4.53 23.28 -13.05
N ARG A 235 -4.41 22.46 -14.09
CA ARG A 235 -5.56 21.89 -14.78
C ARG A 235 -6.03 20.57 -14.15
N GLY A 236 -5.38 20.15 -13.07
CA GLY A 236 -5.65 18.90 -12.36
C GLY A 236 -5.24 17.66 -13.17
N LYS A 237 -5.94 16.55 -12.95
CA LYS A 237 -5.77 15.31 -13.72
C LYS A 237 -6.98 15.09 -14.62
N ILE A 238 -6.75 14.49 -15.79
CA ILE A 238 -7.82 14.05 -16.68
C ILE A 238 -7.63 12.58 -17.03
N GLN A 239 -8.75 11.91 -17.31
CA GLN A 239 -8.79 10.62 -17.98
C GLN A 239 -9.45 10.82 -19.34
N VAL A 240 -8.84 10.27 -20.38
CA VAL A 240 -9.38 10.33 -21.74
C VAL A 240 -9.38 8.96 -22.38
N ALA A 241 -10.25 8.79 -23.38
CA ALA A 241 -10.10 7.75 -24.37
C ALA A 241 -9.54 8.34 -25.66
N HIS A 242 -8.80 7.57 -26.44
CA HIS A 242 -8.28 8.03 -27.73
C HIS A 242 -8.55 7.07 -28.89
N ILE A 243 -8.57 7.63 -30.10
CA ILE A 243 -8.42 6.89 -31.36
C ILE A 243 -7.12 7.38 -31.97
N LEU A 244 -6.16 6.49 -32.19
CA LEU A 244 -4.86 6.81 -32.78
C LEU A 244 -4.76 6.22 -34.18
N VAL A 245 -4.46 7.03 -35.19
CA VAL A 245 -4.02 6.56 -36.50
C VAL A 245 -2.53 6.84 -36.62
N ARG A 246 -1.72 5.78 -36.61
CA ARG A 246 -0.25 5.90 -36.51
C ARG A 246 0.35 6.43 -37.81
N ILE A 247 1.40 7.24 -37.68
CA ILE A 247 2.26 7.66 -38.79
C ILE A 247 3.67 7.19 -38.50
N SER A 248 4.29 6.45 -39.43
CA SER A 248 5.69 6.08 -39.31
C SER A 248 6.59 7.30 -39.53
N ALA A 249 7.76 7.33 -38.87
CA ALA A 249 8.71 8.44 -39.01
C ALA A 249 9.16 8.66 -40.48
N ASN A 250 9.14 7.60 -41.29
CA ASN A 250 9.53 7.61 -42.70
C ASN A 250 8.33 7.60 -43.66
N ALA A 251 7.12 7.95 -43.19
CA ALA A 251 5.93 7.96 -44.04
C ALA A 251 6.07 8.94 -45.22
N THR A 252 5.72 8.47 -46.42
CA THR A 252 5.67 9.32 -47.62
C THR A 252 4.57 10.38 -47.48
N PRO A 253 4.59 11.45 -48.28
CA PRO A 253 3.51 12.44 -48.31
C PRO A 253 2.12 11.80 -48.49
N GLU A 254 2.03 10.76 -49.33
CA GLU A 254 0.81 9.99 -49.57
C GLU A 254 0.39 9.22 -48.32
N GLY A 255 1.33 8.57 -47.63
CA GLY A 255 1.05 7.87 -46.37
C GLY A 255 0.55 8.82 -45.26
N LYS A 256 1.10 10.02 -45.17
CA LYS A 256 0.64 11.06 -44.23
C LYS A 256 -0.76 11.56 -44.59
N ALA A 257 -1.04 11.75 -45.88
CA ALA A 257 -2.37 12.14 -46.36
C ALA A 257 -3.42 11.04 -46.11
N ALA A 258 -3.06 9.77 -46.33
CA ALA A 258 -3.94 8.63 -46.06
C ALA A 258 -4.27 8.49 -44.56
N ALA A 259 -3.28 8.67 -43.67
CA ALA A 259 -3.51 8.67 -42.23
C ALA A 259 -4.45 9.80 -41.79
N LYS A 260 -4.29 11.00 -42.36
CA LYS A 260 -5.19 12.14 -42.13
C LYS A 260 -6.61 11.84 -42.60
N ALA A 261 -6.78 11.33 -43.82
CA ALA A 261 -8.09 10.98 -44.36
C ALA A 261 -8.78 9.89 -43.50
N ARG A 262 -8.02 8.92 -42.98
CA ARG A 262 -8.55 7.86 -42.11
C ARG A 262 -9.04 8.41 -40.77
N ILE A 263 -8.29 9.31 -40.12
CA ILE A 263 -8.75 9.91 -38.85
C ILE A 263 -9.95 10.85 -39.07
N GLU A 264 -9.99 11.58 -40.18
CA GLU A 264 -11.12 12.45 -40.53
C GLU A 264 -12.38 11.62 -40.79
N LYS A 265 -12.22 10.46 -41.45
CA LYS A 265 -13.31 9.50 -41.62
C LYS A 265 -13.79 8.96 -40.28
N ALA A 266 -12.89 8.55 -39.40
CA ALA A 266 -13.24 8.11 -38.04
C ALA A 266 -14.03 9.20 -37.29
N HIS A 267 -13.57 10.46 -37.34
CA HIS A 267 -14.25 11.59 -36.70
C HIS A 267 -15.66 11.81 -37.27
N SER A 268 -15.86 11.68 -38.58
CA SER A 268 -17.20 11.80 -39.19
C SER A 268 -18.16 10.71 -38.73
N LEU A 269 -17.67 9.48 -38.50
CA LEU A 269 -18.48 8.35 -38.05
C LEU A 269 -18.93 8.50 -36.59
N LEU A 270 -18.17 9.23 -35.75
CA LEU A 270 -18.54 9.48 -34.35
C LEU A 270 -19.86 10.29 -34.20
N GLN A 271 -20.40 10.85 -35.29
CA GLN A 271 -21.73 11.48 -35.28
C GLN A 271 -22.89 10.47 -35.41
N GLN A 272 -22.60 9.25 -35.86
CA GLN A 272 -23.61 8.23 -36.24
C GLN A 272 -23.38 6.89 -35.55
N GLU A 273 -22.14 6.60 -35.14
CA GLU A 273 -21.72 5.35 -34.51
C GLU A 273 -21.20 5.57 -33.09
N ALA A 274 -21.28 4.51 -32.27
CA ALA A 274 -20.75 4.54 -30.90
C ALA A 274 -19.22 4.62 -30.91
N TRP A 275 -18.66 5.35 -29.93
CA TRP A 275 -17.21 5.55 -29.77
C TRP A 275 -16.43 4.24 -29.77
N GLU A 276 -16.94 3.22 -29.08
CA GLU A 276 -16.27 1.93 -28.91
C GLU A 276 -16.15 1.18 -30.24
N VAL A 277 -17.13 1.32 -31.13
CA VAL A 277 -17.11 0.72 -32.48
C VAL A 277 -16.06 1.41 -33.34
N VAL A 278 -16.13 2.74 -33.42
CA VAL A 278 -15.17 3.52 -34.22
C VAL A 278 -13.75 3.36 -33.68
N CYS A 279 -13.57 3.33 -32.36
CA CYS A 279 -12.28 3.11 -31.73
C CYS A 279 -11.69 1.74 -32.07
N ARG A 280 -12.48 0.66 -31.94
CA ARG A 280 -12.04 -0.70 -32.30
C ARG A 280 -11.60 -0.80 -33.77
N ASP A 281 -12.35 -0.16 -34.66
CA ASP A 281 -12.20 -0.34 -36.10
C ASP A 281 -11.14 0.61 -36.70
N TYR A 282 -10.95 1.81 -36.13
CA TYR A 282 -10.06 2.84 -36.66
C TYR A 282 -8.80 3.10 -35.82
N SER A 283 -8.74 2.69 -34.55
CA SER A 283 -7.55 2.91 -33.73
C SER A 283 -6.49 1.85 -34.01
N ASP A 284 -5.28 2.32 -34.23
CA ASP A 284 -4.07 1.52 -34.38
C ASP A 284 -3.42 1.21 -33.02
N GLU A 285 -3.97 1.66 -31.89
CA GLU A 285 -3.44 1.37 -30.54
C GLU A 285 -3.88 -0.02 -30.05
N PRO A 286 -3.04 -1.06 -30.11
CA PRO A 286 -3.47 -2.43 -29.85
C PRO A 286 -3.85 -2.67 -28.39
N THR A 287 -3.29 -1.91 -27.45
CA THR A 287 -3.51 -2.15 -26.01
C THR A 287 -4.83 -1.58 -25.51
N THR A 288 -5.40 -0.58 -26.18
CA THR A 288 -6.58 0.14 -25.71
C THR A 288 -7.77 0.05 -26.67
N LYS A 289 -7.57 -0.23 -27.97
CA LYS A 289 -8.65 -0.16 -28.97
C LYS A 289 -9.86 -1.06 -28.66
N ASP A 290 -9.62 -2.26 -28.13
CA ASP A 290 -10.68 -3.23 -27.79
C ASP A 290 -11.35 -2.91 -26.44
N ASN A 291 -10.77 -1.98 -25.67
CA ASN A 291 -11.32 -1.45 -24.42
C ASN A 291 -11.69 0.04 -24.55
N GLY A 292 -12.22 0.42 -25.72
CA GLY A 292 -12.73 1.77 -25.97
C GLY A 292 -11.67 2.87 -25.96
N GLY A 293 -10.38 2.55 -26.11
CA GLY A 293 -9.31 3.52 -26.23
C GLY A 293 -8.93 4.21 -24.93
N ILE A 294 -9.40 3.73 -23.77
CA ILE A 294 -9.25 4.40 -22.47
C ILE A 294 -7.78 4.40 -22.01
N LEU A 295 -7.27 5.56 -21.62
CA LEU A 295 -5.95 5.76 -21.04
C LEU A 295 -6.01 5.91 -19.51
N ASN A 296 -4.87 5.71 -18.86
CA ASN A 296 -4.70 6.05 -17.44
C ASN A 296 -4.83 7.56 -17.22
N GLU A 297 -5.19 7.95 -15.99
CA GLU A 297 -5.23 9.36 -15.60
C GLU A 297 -3.85 10.00 -15.73
N PHE A 298 -3.81 11.22 -16.28
CA PHE A 298 -2.57 11.98 -16.42
C PHE A 298 -2.78 13.46 -16.13
N GLY A 299 -1.69 14.13 -15.75
CA GLY A 299 -1.61 15.57 -15.55
C GLY A 299 -0.60 16.19 -16.49
N THR A 300 -0.39 17.50 -16.35
CA THR A 300 0.60 18.26 -17.13
C THR A 300 2.00 17.66 -17.10
N GLY A 301 2.66 17.63 -18.26
CA GLY A 301 4.00 17.08 -18.46
C GLY A 301 4.07 15.55 -18.57
N SER A 302 2.94 14.86 -18.61
CA SER A 302 2.87 13.38 -18.71
C SER A 302 2.69 12.89 -20.15
N MET A 303 2.11 13.72 -21.03
CA MET A 303 1.85 13.41 -22.44
C MET A 303 2.54 14.44 -23.34
N THR A 304 2.50 14.22 -24.65
CA THR A 304 3.08 15.19 -25.60
C THR A 304 2.27 16.50 -25.60
N PRO A 305 2.90 17.67 -25.80
CA PRO A 305 2.21 18.96 -25.69
C PRO A 305 0.95 19.06 -26.55
N ALA A 306 0.99 18.57 -27.79
CA ALA A 306 -0.18 18.57 -28.68
C ALA A 306 -1.34 17.72 -28.13
N PHE A 307 -1.04 16.58 -27.51
CA PHE A 307 -2.03 15.71 -26.90
C PHE A 307 -2.61 16.30 -25.63
N GLU A 308 -1.77 16.87 -24.76
CA GLU A 308 -2.24 17.55 -23.54
C GLU A 308 -3.15 18.72 -23.87
N GLU A 309 -2.75 19.61 -24.79
CA GLU A 309 -3.56 20.78 -25.13
C GLU A 309 -4.91 20.38 -25.73
N ALA A 310 -4.95 19.38 -26.62
CA ALA A 310 -6.21 18.86 -27.14
C ALA A 310 -7.09 18.28 -26.03
N ALA A 311 -6.52 17.44 -25.15
CA ALA A 311 -7.27 16.77 -24.09
C ALA A 311 -7.79 17.75 -23.01
N PHE A 312 -6.96 18.69 -22.56
CA PHE A 312 -7.33 19.67 -21.53
C PHE A 312 -8.26 20.77 -22.07
N SER A 313 -8.32 20.99 -23.38
CA SER A 313 -9.28 21.92 -24.01
C SER A 313 -10.74 21.45 -23.94
N LEU A 314 -10.97 20.14 -23.74
CA LEU A 314 -12.30 19.54 -23.61
C LEU A 314 -12.95 19.96 -22.28
N LYS A 315 -14.18 20.47 -22.33
CA LYS A 315 -14.82 21.12 -21.17
C LYS A 315 -15.71 20.18 -20.38
N ARG A 316 -16.47 19.32 -21.05
CA ARG A 316 -17.47 18.43 -20.45
C ARG A 316 -17.10 16.97 -20.67
N ILE A 317 -17.40 16.14 -19.67
CA ILE A 317 -17.26 14.69 -19.81
C ILE A 317 -18.08 14.22 -21.03
N GLY A 318 -17.45 13.44 -21.89
CA GLY A 318 -17.99 12.98 -23.15
C GLY A 318 -17.67 13.87 -24.36
N ASP A 319 -17.15 15.10 -24.17
CA ASP A 319 -16.71 15.94 -25.30
C ASP A 319 -15.60 15.22 -26.09
N ILE A 320 -15.62 15.38 -27.41
CA ILE A 320 -14.69 14.78 -28.37
C ILE A 320 -13.91 15.89 -29.07
N SER A 321 -12.60 15.72 -29.23
CA SER A 321 -11.74 16.68 -29.92
C SER A 321 -11.88 16.60 -31.44
N GLN A 322 -11.51 17.68 -32.13
CA GLN A 322 -11.17 17.57 -33.55
C GLN A 322 -9.92 16.67 -33.73
N PRO A 323 -9.71 16.09 -34.93
CA PRO A 323 -8.46 15.39 -35.23
C PRO A 323 -7.24 16.32 -35.07
N PHE A 324 -6.23 15.86 -34.34
CA PHE A 324 -4.98 16.61 -34.14
C PHE A 324 -3.76 15.70 -34.31
N LEU A 325 -2.63 16.29 -34.69
CA LEU A 325 -1.40 15.57 -34.98
C LEU A 325 -0.45 15.61 -33.76
N SER A 326 0.08 14.46 -33.40
CA SER A 326 1.21 14.32 -32.46
C SER A 326 2.42 13.69 -33.16
N ASN A 327 3.51 13.48 -32.41
CA ASN A 327 4.68 12.73 -32.88
C ASN A 327 4.41 11.24 -33.15
N TYR A 328 3.27 10.70 -32.73
CA TYR A 328 2.88 9.29 -32.97
C TYR A 328 1.90 9.10 -34.13
N GLY A 329 1.29 10.19 -34.62
CA GLY A 329 0.26 10.15 -35.65
C GLY A 329 -0.92 11.05 -35.31
N TRP A 330 -2.06 10.78 -35.95
CA TRP A 330 -3.29 11.53 -35.73
C TRP A 330 -4.10 10.95 -34.59
N HIS A 331 -4.72 11.83 -33.82
CA HIS A 331 -5.52 11.47 -32.66
C HIS A 331 -6.88 12.15 -32.67
N ILE A 332 -7.87 11.46 -32.13
CA ILE A 332 -9.10 12.04 -31.58
C ILE A 332 -9.14 11.62 -30.12
N VAL A 333 -9.47 12.54 -29.21
CA VAL A 333 -9.62 12.23 -27.78
C VAL A 333 -11.02 12.54 -27.29
N LYS A 334 -11.52 11.71 -26.37
CA LYS A 334 -12.80 11.87 -25.67
C LYS A 334 -12.54 12.02 -24.18
N LEU A 335 -13.10 13.05 -23.56
CA LEU A 335 -12.95 13.28 -22.13
C LEU A 335 -13.78 12.24 -21.35
N ILE A 336 -13.13 11.44 -20.50
CA ILE A 336 -13.78 10.42 -19.67
C ILE A 336 -14.00 10.95 -18.25
N ASN A 337 -12.98 11.60 -17.69
CA ASN A 337 -13.04 12.13 -16.33
C ASN A 337 -12.11 13.35 -16.18
N ARG A 338 -12.42 14.22 -15.22
CA ARG A 338 -11.58 15.35 -14.82
C ARG A 338 -11.61 15.47 -13.32
N LYS A 339 -10.44 15.52 -12.70
CA LYS A 339 -10.26 15.67 -11.25
C LYS A 339 -9.47 16.93 -10.96
N PRO A 340 -9.98 17.85 -10.12
CA PRO A 340 -9.17 18.95 -9.61
C PRO A 340 -8.06 18.40 -8.70
N ILE A 341 -7.16 19.28 -8.26
CA ILE A 341 -6.20 18.92 -7.21
C ILE A 341 -6.96 18.55 -5.95
N GLU A 342 -6.61 17.40 -5.38
CA GLU A 342 -7.15 16.94 -4.11
C GLU A 342 -6.79 17.91 -2.96
N SER A 343 -7.49 17.80 -1.83
CA SER A 343 -7.25 18.68 -0.68
C SER A 343 -5.86 18.44 -0.07
N PHE A 344 -5.33 19.42 0.67
CA PHE A 344 -4.06 19.25 1.39
C PHE A 344 -4.08 18.03 2.32
N SER A 345 -5.21 17.78 2.99
CA SER A 345 -5.35 16.62 3.88
C SER A 345 -5.23 15.28 3.15
N GLU A 346 -5.73 15.19 1.92
CA GLU A 346 -5.66 13.97 1.11
C GLU A 346 -4.26 13.75 0.51
N LEU A 347 -3.59 14.84 0.12
CA LEU A 347 -2.26 14.76 -0.51
C LEU A 347 -1.10 14.78 0.48
N SER A 348 -1.28 15.31 1.70
CA SER A 348 -0.22 15.48 2.70
C SER A 348 0.61 14.21 2.88
N PRO A 349 0.05 13.00 3.09
CA PRO A 349 0.85 11.79 3.24
C PRO A 349 1.76 11.48 2.04
N GLN A 350 1.24 11.66 0.81
CA GLN A 350 2.01 11.45 -0.43
C GLN A 350 3.08 12.53 -0.61
N LEU A 351 2.78 13.77 -0.22
CA LEU A 351 3.71 14.89 -0.28
C LEU A 351 4.86 14.72 0.72
N HIS A 352 4.58 14.28 1.95
CA HIS A 352 5.62 13.92 2.93
C HIS A 352 6.60 12.90 2.34
N GLN A 353 6.07 11.83 1.75
CA GLN A 353 6.91 10.82 1.10
C GLN A 353 7.73 11.43 -0.04
N LYS A 354 7.14 12.22 -0.93
CA LYS A 354 7.87 12.83 -2.06
C LYS A 354 8.95 13.81 -1.60
N VAL A 355 8.62 14.71 -0.67
CA VAL A 355 9.55 15.71 -0.14
C VAL A 355 10.74 15.08 0.58
N THR A 356 10.54 13.95 1.26
CA THR A 356 11.62 13.25 1.95
C THR A 356 12.48 12.38 1.03
N THR A 357 11.98 11.99 -0.14
CA THR A 357 12.66 11.05 -1.05
C THR A 357 13.24 11.69 -2.31
N ASP A 358 12.78 12.88 -2.69
CA ASP A 358 13.29 13.60 -3.86
C ASP A 358 14.54 14.45 -3.52
N SER A 359 14.88 15.39 -4.40
CA SER A 359 16.01 16.32 -4.18
C SER A 359 15.89 17.23 -2.95
N ARG A 360 14.70 17.41 -2.36
CA ARG A 360 14.49 18.14 -1.09
C ARG A 360 14.93 17.31 0.12
N GLY A 361 14.88 15.98 0.01
CA GLY A 361 15.40 15.05 1.03
C GLY A 361 16.87 15.33 1.37
N GLU A 362 17.67 15.74 0.38
CA GLU A 362 19.06 16.16 0.60
C GLU A 362 19.15 17.43 1.44
N LEU A 363 18.27 18.41 1.23
CA LEU A 363 18.24 19.63 2.04
C LEU A 363 17.84 19.33 3.49
N ILE A 364 16.88 18.43 3.68
CA ILE A 364 16.46 17.98 5.01
C ILE A 364 17.65 17.32 5.74
N ARG A 365 18.37 16.44 5.05
CA ARG A 365 19.57 15.78 5.57
C ARG A 365 20.69 16.79 5.86
N GLU A 366 20.92 17.74 4.96
CA GLU A 366 21.92 18.80 5.13
C GLU A 366 21.61 19.74 6.29
N ALA A 367 20.33 20.07 6.51
CA ALA A 367 19.90 20.87 7.65
C ALA A 367 20.19 20.17 8.98
N LEU A 368 19.85 18.88 9.09
CA LEU A 368 20.20 18.05 10.25
C LEU A 368 21.71 18.06 10.46
N VAL A 369 22.47 17.68 9.43
CA VAL A 369 23.93 17.59 9.49
C VAL A 369 24.55 18.93 9.89
N ALA A 370 24.07 20.06 9.36
CA ALA A 370 24.55 21.39 9.71
C ALA A 370 24.29 21.72 11.19
N LYS A 371 23.16 21.27 11.75
CA LYS A 371 22.89 21.35 13.20
C LYS A 371 23.90 20.50 13.98
N LEU A 372 24.11 19.25 13.57
CA LEU A 372 25.02 18.32 14.26
C LEU A 372 26.48 18.80 14.21
N HIS A 373 26.94 19.41 13.11
CA HIS A 373 28.27 20.02 13.02
C HIS A 373 28.47 21.18 13.99
N LYS A 374 27.41 21.94 14.31
CA LYS A 374 27.47 23.02 15.31
C LYS A 374 27.48 22.46 16.73
N GLU A 375 26.80 21.34 16.95
CA GLU A 375 26.63 20.73 18.26
C GLU A 375 27.84 19.86 18.67
N TYR A 376 28.35 19.05 17.74
CA TYR A 376 29.47 18.17 17.99
C TYR A 376 30.76 18.77 17.45
N LYS A 377 31.73 18.99 18.36
CA LYS A 377 33.06 19.46 17.99
C LYS A 377 33.75 18.45 17.07
N LEU A 378 34.09 18.90 15.87
CA LEU A 378 34.88 18.17 14.89
C LEU A 378 36.32 18.69 14.88
N THR A 379 37.29 17.78 14.84
CA THR A 379 38.72 18.14 14.75
C THR A 379 39.40 17.22 13.75
N GLU A 380 39.77 17.79 12.60
CA GLU A 380 40.55 17.10 11.57
C GLU A 380 42.01 16.99 12.00
N THR A 381 42.66 15.88 11.66
CA THR A 381 44.09 15.71 11.93
C THR A 381 44.94 16.18 10.75
N ALA A 382 46.24 16.29 10.95
CA ALA A 382 47.19 16.65 9.89
C ALA A 382 47.14 15.68 8.67
N LEU A 383 46.56 14.48 8.85
CA LEU A 383 46.43 13.47 7.79
C LEU A 383 45.32 13.78 6.78
N TYR A 384 44.44 14.75 7.05
CA TYR A 384 43.30 15.07 6.18
C TYR A 384 43.72 15.29 4.73
N ASN A 385 44.67 16.18 4.48
CA ASN A 385 45.11 16.50 3.12
C ASN A 385 45.79 15.32 2.42
N GLU A 386 46.64 14.58 3.14
CA GLU A 386 47.32 13.39 2.62
C GLU A 386 46.31 12.33 2.14
N VAL A 387 45.31 12.05 2.97
CA VAL A 387 44.25 11.07 2.71
C VAL A 387 43.39 11.43 1.51
N LEU A 388 43.09 12.72 1.28
CA LEU A 388 42.31 13.15 0.11
C LEU A 388 43.04 12.98 -1.22
N THR A 389 44.38 12.99 -1.21
CA THR A 389 45.22 12.82 -2.41
C THR A 389 45.70 11.38 -2.62
N PHE A 390 45.40 10.49 -1.67
CA PHE A 390 45.86 9.11 -1.69
C PHE A 390 45.33 8.24 -2.85
N PRO A 391 44.07 8.32 -3.31
CA PRO A 391 43.58 7.38 -4.32
C PRO A 391 44.13 7.66 -5.72
N ASP A 392 44.23 6.60 -6.52
CA ASP A 392 44.57 6.69 -7.93
C ASP A 392 43.32 6.81 -8.83
N SER A 393 43.52 6.88 -10.14
CA SER A 393 42.44 7.00 -11.13
C SER A 393 41.44 5.85 -11.13
N ASN A 394 41.75 4.70 -10.52
CA ASN A 394 40.80 3.58 -10.44
C ASN A 394 39.56 3.95 -9.62
N LEU A 395 39.65 4.95 -8.73
CA LEU A 395 38.51 5.42 -7.94
C LEU A 395 37.41 6.01 -8.82
N LEU A 396 37.79 6.66 -9.92
CA LEU A 396 36.85 7.22 -10.88
C LEU A 396 36.03 6.13 -11.60
N THR A 397 36.58 4.92 -11.70
CA THR A 397 35.94 3.75 -12.32
C THR A 397 35.28 2.81 -11.31
N GLY A 398 35.30 3.15 -10.01
CA GLY A 398 34.78 2.28 -8.95
C GLY A 398 35.59 1.00 -8.72
N LYS A 399 36.86 0.96 -9.13
CA LYS A 399 37.75 -0.21 -9.03
C LYS A 399 38.94 0.02 -8.10
N TRP A 400 38.92 1.10 -7.34
CA TRP A 400 39.99 1.44 -6.43
C TRP A 400 40.11 0.43 -5.30
N LYS A 401 41.36 0.16 -4.92
CA LYS A 401 41.70 -0.67 -3.77
C LYS A 401 42.72 0.11 -2.96
N PHE A 402 42.47 0.32 -1.67
CA PHE A 402 43.54 0.73 -0.77
C PHE A 402 44.33 -0.56 -0.44
N ARG A 403 45.61 -0.60 -0.84
CA ARG A 403 46.44 -1.82 -0.79
C ARG A 403 46.55 -2.40 0.62
N GLU A 404 46.93 -3.68 0.71
CA GLU A 404 47.42 -4.35 1.94
C GLU A 404 48.43 -3.49 2.71
N PRO A 405 48.61 -3.76 4.03
CA PRO A 405 48.42 -2.79 5.11
C PRO A 405 48.97 -1.40 4.81
N LEU A 406 48.15 -0.40 5.15
CA LEU A 406 48.55 1.01 5.11
C LEU A 406 49.93 1.21 5.76
N THR A 407 50.68 2.18 5.28
CA THR A 407 51.96 2.55 5.90
C THR A 407 51.75 2.83 7.39
N ALA A 408 52.77 2.64 8.22
CA ALA A 408 52.67 2.92 9.67
C ALA A 408 52.24 4.37 9.99
N ALA A 409 52.41 5.30 9.03
CA ALA A 409 51.97 6.69 9.11
C ALA A 409 50.45 6.86 8.96
N LEU A 410 49.75 5.92 8.31
CA LEU A 410 48.31 5.96 8.05
C LEU A 410 47.54 4.87 8.81
N ASP A 411 48.16 3.71 9.05
CA ASP A 411 47.48 2.57 9.66
C ASP A 411 46.96 2.89 11.07
N LYS A 412 45.63 2.75 11.22
CA LYS A 412 44.84 3.00 12.42
C LYS A 412 45.01 4.39 13.00
N LYS A 413 45.60 5.33 12.26
CA LYS A 413 45.73 6.72 12.70
C LYS A 413 44.39 7.43 12.59
N ALA A 414 44.14 8.35 13.53
CA ALA A 414 42.95 9.16 13.52
C ALA A 414 42.98 10.13 12.33
N LEU A 415 41.94 10.10 11.51
CA LEU A 415 41.69 11.04 10.42
C LEU A 415 40.89 12.24 10.92
N VAL A 416 39.88 11.96 11.76
CA VAL A 416 39.01 12.96 12.34
C VAL A 416 38.57 12.52 13.74
N GLN A 417 38.39 13.48 14.63
CA GLN A 417 37.75 13.27 15.92
C GLN A 417 36.41 13.99 15.94
N ILE A 418 35.36 13.30 16.39
CA ILE A 418 34.01 13.86 16.57
C ILE A 418 33.59 13.54 18.00
N ALA A 419 33.24 14.55 18.79
CA ALA A 419 32.85 14.38 20.20
C ALA A 419 33.89 13.57 21.02
N ASN A 420 35.18 13.83 20.79
CA ASN A 420 36.33 13.12 21.38
C ASN A 420 36.45 11.63 21.02
N GLN A 421 35.69 11.13 20.05
CA GLN A 421 35.85 9.80 19.50
C GLN A 421 36.67 9.85 18.20
N PRO A 422 37.81 9.12 18.12
CA PRO A 422 38.64 9.10 16.91
C PRO A 422 38.07 8.14 15.86
N TYR A 423 37.99 8.61 14.63
CA TYR A 423 37.70 7.82 13.44
C TYR A 423 38.94 7.72 12.57
N THR A 424 39.28 6.49 12.16
CA THR A 424 40.59 6.20 11.57
C THR A 424 40.60 6.30 10.04
N VAL A 425 41.81 6.41 9.47
CA VAL A 425 42.01 6.34 8.01
C VAL A 425 41.46 5.04 7.44
N ASN A 426 41.69 3.89 8.10
CA ASN A 426 41.19 2.59 7.65
C ASN A 426 39.66 2.57 7.55
N GLN A 427 38.95 3.07 8.57
CA GLN A 427 37.49 3.14 8.56
C GLN A 427 36.96 3.99 7.40
N PHE A 428 37.63 5.11 7.12
CA PHE A 428 37.27 5.96 5.99
C PHE A 428 37.57 5.31 4.63
N PHE A 429 38.72 4.66 4.47
CA PHE A 429 39.06 3.96 3.24
C PHE A 429 38.17 2.74 2.98
N GLU A 430 37.82 1.97 4.01
CA GLU A 430 36.79 0.92 3.93
C GLU A 430 35.43 1.51 3.53
N TYR A 431 35.07 2.66 4.09
CA TYR A 431 33.85 3.37 3.72
C TYR A 431 33.82 3.74 2.23
N VAL A 432 34.91 4.30 1.70
CA VAL A 432 35.08 4.64 0.27
C VAL A 432 35.05 3.37 -0.58
N TYR A 433 35.83 2.37 -0.20
CA TYR A 433 35.97 1.11 -0.93
C TYR A 433 34.63 0.40 -1.14
N ASN A 434 33.81 0.35 -0.10
CA ASN A 434 32.50 -0.30 -0.12
C ASN A 434 31.41 0.51 -0.86
N ARG A 435 31.65 1.79 -1.15
CA ARG A 435 30.64 2.72 -1.74
C ARG A 435 31.05 3.32 -3.08
N GLN A 436 32.28 3.10 -3.52
CA GLN A 436 32.75 3.61 -4.79
C GLN A 436 31.89 3.09 -5.94
N GLN A 437 31.64 3.96 -6.91
CA GLN A 437 30.92 3.68 -8.14
C GLN A 437 31.58 4.46 -9.29
N PRO A 438 31.41 4.03 -10.55
CA PRO A 438 31.84 4.83 -11.69
C PRO A 438 31.22 6.24 -11.64
N VAL A 439 32.04 7.27 -11.85
CA VAL A 439 31.60 8.68 -11.83
C VAL A 439 31.66 9.32 -13.21
N PRO A 440 30.90 10.40 -13.45
CA PRO A 440 30.95 11.12 -14.72
C PRO A 440 32.33 11.69 -15.04
N ALA A 441 32.61 11.86 -16.34
CA ALA A 441 33.80 12.53 -16.83
C ALA A 441 33.92 13.97 -16.27
N GLY A 442 35.16 14.44 -16.06
CA GLY A 442 35.44 15.75 -15.45
C GLY A 442 35.35 15.79 -13.92
N THR A 443 35.17 14.64 -13.27
CA THR A 443 35.24 14.54 -11.80
C THR A 443 36.69 14.57 -11.33
N SER A 444 37.00 15.40 -10.33
CA SER A 444 38.32 15.45 -9.69
C SER A 444 38.44 14.36 -8.61
N LEU A 445 39.59 13.66 -8.56
CA LEU A 445 39.88 12.66 -7.54
C LEU A 445 39.81 13.23 -6.12
N THR A 446 40.42 14.38 -5.89
CA THR A 446 40.43 15.06 -4.58
C THR A 446 39.03 15.48 -4.17
N MET A 447 38.24 16.04 -5.09
CA MET A 447 36.86 16.45 -4.81
C MET A 447 35.96 15.26 -4.53
N LEU A 448 36.16 14.15 -5.26
CA LEU A 448 35.46 12.90 -5.01
C LEU A 448 35.79 12.34 -3.62
N MET A 449 37.05 12.37 -3.20
CA MET A 449 37.44 12.00 -1.84
C MET A 449 36.85 12.93 -0.78
N GLN A 450 36.82 14.25 -1.03
CA GLN A 450 36.17 15.20 -0.13
C GLN A 450 34.67 14.93 -0.01
N ARG A 451 34.00 14.56 -1.10
CA ARG A 451 32.60 14.12 -1.05
C ARG A 451 32.43 12.90 -0.16
N TYR A 452 33.24 11.86 -0.35
CA TYR A 452 33.17 10.68 0.51
C TYR A 452 33.47 11.02 1.97
N TYR A 453 34.47 11.87 2.22
CA TYR A 453 34.83 12.30 3.57
C TYR A 453 33.67 13.01 4.26
N ARG A 454 33.05 13.99 3.57
CA ARG A 454 31.86 14.67 4.08
C ARG A 454 30.74 13.68 4.38
N GLN A 455 30.47 12.73 3.48
CA GLN A 455 29.44 11.71 3.71
C GLN A 455 29.78 10.81 4.90
N PHE A 456 31.03 10.40 5.05
CA PHE A 456 31.52 9.60 6.18
C PHE A 456 31.33 10.33 7.51
N VAL A 457 31.81 11.58 7.60
CA VAL A 457 31.64 12.43 8.78
C VAL A 457 30.16 12.64 9.11
N ASN A 458 29.35 12.96 8.09
CA ASN A 458 27.91 13.17 8.27
C ASN A 458 27.22 11.91 8.81
N GLN A 459 27.59 10.72 8.29
CA GLN A 459 27.09 9.46 8.80
C GLN A 459 27.50 9.27 10.28
N LYS A 460 28.76 9.56 10.63
CA LYS A 460 29.23 9.42 12.02
C LYS A 460 28.55 10.39 12.98
N LEU A 461 28.28 11.62 12.55
CA LEU A 461 27.48 12.57 13.34
C LEU A 461 26.08 12.04 13.60
N ILE A 462 25.42 11.48 12.59
CA ILE A 462 24.07 10.90 12.73
C ILE A 462 24.11 9.67 13.66
N GLU A 463 25.10 8.78 13.52
CA GLU A 463 25.27 7.62 14.41
C GLU A 463 25.48 8.05 15.88
N ILE A 464 26.27 9.10 16.12
CA ILE A 464 26.46 9.67 17.47
C ILE A 464 25.15 10.27 18.00
N GLU A 465 24.41 11.01 17.16
CA GLU A 465 23.12 11.57 17.54
C GLU A 465 22.13 10.48 17.89
N GLU A 466 21.99 9.48 17.02
CA GLU A 466 21.15 8.32 17.22
C GLU A 466 21.49 7.61 18.53
N ALA A 467 22.77 7.39 18.83
CA ALA A 467 23.22 6.74 20.06
C ALA A 467 22.97 7.57 21.33
N ASN A 468 22.71 8.88 21.20
CA ASN A 468 22.42 9.77 22.32
C ASN A 468 20.92 10.09 22.47
N LEU A 469 20.05 9.56 21.62
CA LEU A 469 18.63 9.87 21.65
C LEU A 469 18.00 9.60 23.02
N GLU A 470 18.25 8.46 23.68
CA GLU A 470 17.69 8.16 25.01
C GLU A 470 18.19 9.10 26.11
N LYS A 471 19.34 9.75 25.91
CA LYS A 471 19.85 10.74 26.85
C LYS A 471 19.20 12.10 26.64
N LYS A 472 18.90 12.45 25.39
CA LYS A 472 18.32 13.76 24.99
C LYS A 472 16.79 13.78 25.03
N HIS A 473 16.17 12.63 24.82
CA HIS A 473 14.73 12.45 24.62
C HIS A 473 14.22 11.38 25.60
N PRO A 474 13.73 11.79 26.79
CA PRO A 474 13.18 10.86 27.78
C PRO A 474 12.01 10.01 27.25
N ASP A 475 11.21 10.57 26.35
CA ASP A 475 10.14 9.90 25.61
C ASP A 475 10.68 8.81 24.67
N PHE A 476 11.76 9.09 23.93
CA PHE A 476 12.43 8.06 23.12
C PHE A 476 13.01 6.93 23.99
N LYS A 477 13.58 7.27 25.15
CA LYS A 477 14.07 6.27 26.12
C LYS A 477 12.93 5.38 26.61
N ALA A 478 11.80 5.96 27.01
CA ALA A 478 10.63 5.21 27.46
C ALA A 478 10.11 4.27 26.36
N LEU A 479 10.01 4.79 25.13
CA LEU A 479 9.59 4.02 23.97
C LEU A 479 10.54 2.84 23.66
N MET A 480 11.85 3.07 23.70
CA MET A 480 12.83 1.99 23.50
C MET A 480 12.80 0.94 24.61
N THR A 481 12.56 1.34 25.86
CA THR A 481 12.34 0.41 26.97
C THR A 481 11.08 -0.42 26.74
N GLU A 482 9.98 0.20 26.30
CA GLU A 482 8.74 -0.51 25.99
C GLU A 482 8.94 -1.55 24.88
N MET A 483 9.65 -1.20 23.79
CA MET A 483 9.98 -2.15 22.72
C MET A 483 10.87 -3.29 23.22
N ARG A 484 11.90 -2.97 24.02
CA ARG A 484 12.79 -3.97 24.64
C ARG A 484 11.98 -4.99 25.46
N ASP A 485 11.10 -4.49 26.31
CA ASP A 485 10.27 -5.32 27.20
C ASP A 485 9.25 -6.13 26.40
N GLY A 486 8.64 -5.56 25.36
CA GLY A 486 7.70 -6.25 24.49
C GLY A 486 8.32 -7.43 23.74
N VAL A 487 9.54 -7.26 23.21
CA VAL A 487 10.28 -8.34 22.55
C VAL A 487 10.62 -9.45 23.54
N LEU A 488 11.16 -9.10 24.72
CA LEU A 488 11.51 -10.09 25.75
C LEU A 488 10.29 -10.83 26.28
N PHE A 489 9.19 -10.11 26.50
CA PHE A 489 7.92 -10.68 26.92
C PHE A 489 7.42 -11.71 25.90
N THR A 490 7.39 -11.35 24.61
CA THR A 490 6.93 -12.23 23.54
C THR A 490 7.81 -13.47 23.41
N GLN A 491 9.14 -13.31 23.41
CA GLN A 491 10.07 -14.44 23.36
C GLN A 491 9.91 -15.39 24.56
N ALA A 492 9.70 -14.83 25.75
CA ALA A 492 9.50 -15.63 26.96
C ALA A 492 8.16 -16.36 26.95
N LEU A 493 7.09 -15.70 26.48
CA LEU A 493 5.76 -16.30 26.33
C LEU A 493 5.78 -17.41 25.28
N GLU A 494 6.45 -17.20 24.15
CA GLU A 494 6.58 -18.19 23.09
C GLU A 494 7.23 -19.47 23.63
N ALA A 495 8.40 -19.34 24.25
CA ALA A 495 9.20 -20.47 24.71
C ALA A 495 8.56 -21.25 25.88
N ASN A 496 7.86 -20.56 26.79
CA ASN A 496 7.37 -21.19 28.03
C ASN A 496 5.88 -21.55 27.99
N VAL A 497 5.12 -20.99 27.04
CA VAL A 497 3.66 -21.12 27.02
C VAL A 497 3.15 -21.51 25.64
N LEU A 498 3.40 -20.70 24.60
CA LEU A 498 2.77 -20.90 23.30
C LEU A 498 3.28 -22.16 22.60
N GLU A 499 4.60 -22.28 22.41
CA GLU A 499 5.19 -23.45 21.77
C GLU A 499 4.90 -24.75 22.53
N PRO A 500 5.05 -24.83 23.88
CA PRO A 500 4.66 -26.01 24.64
C PRO A 500 3.15 -26.32 24.54
N SER A 501 2.27 -25.32 24.54
CA SER A 501 0.83 -25.54 24.42
C SER A 501 0.44 -26.21 23.10
N LEU A 502 1.21 -25.97 22.04
CA LEU A 502 0.98 -26.53 20.70
C LEU A 502 1.67 -27.88 20.49
N THR A 503 2.87 -28.05 21.03
CA THR A 503 3.75 -29.19 20.74
C THR A 503 3.63 -30.33 21.75
N ASP A 504 3.28 -30.06 23.02
CA ASP A 504 3.11 -31.09 24.05
C ASP A 504 1.78 -31.83 23.91
N SER A 505 1.72 -32.74 22.94
CA SER A 505 0.54 -33.58 22.69
C SER A 505 0.17 -34.48 23.86
N LEU A 506 1.14 -34.87 24.71
CA LEU A 506 0.89 -35.68 25.89
C LEU A 506 0.23 -34.84 26.99
N GLY A 507 0.76 -33.65 27.27
CA GLY A 507 0.18 -32.68 28.19
C GLY A 507 -1.22 -32.24 27.77
N GLN A 508 -1.44 -31.93 26.49
CA GLN A 508 -2.78 -31.65 25.94
C GLN A 508 -3.77 -32.78 26.24
N LYS A 509 -3.36 -34.04 25.99
CA LYS A 509 -4.23 -35.20 26.21
C LYS A 509 -4.51 -35.44 27.70
N GLN A 510 -3.50 -35.31 28.56
CA GLN A 510 -3.66 -35.43 30.01
C GLN A 510 -4.57 -34.34 30.58
N TYR A 511 -4.39 -33.09 30.14
CA TYR A 511 -5.25 -31.97 30.53
C TYR A 511 -6.70 -32.22 30.10
N TRP A 512 -6.92 -32.71 28.88
CA TRP A 512 -8.25 -33.11 28.44
C TRP A 512 -8.84 -34.22 29.30
N GLU A 513 -8.11 -35.29 29.63
CA GLU A 513 -8.64 -36.38 30.47
C GLU A 513 -9.09 -35.91 31.86
N GLN A 514 -8.31 -35.00 32.48
CA GLN A 514 -8.63 -34.42 33.78
C GLN A 514 -9.83 -33.47 33.72
N ASN A 515 -10.02 -32.78 32.58
CA ASN A 515 -11.03 -31.73 32.41
C ASN A 515 -12.15 -32.11 31.44
N LYS A 516 -12.27 -33.38 31.03
CA LYS A 516 -13.19 -33.82 29.97
C LYS A 516 -14.66 -33.51 30.24
N ALA A 517 -15.03 -33.32 31.50
CA ALA A 517 -16.36 -32.89 31.89
C ALA A 517 -16.73 -31.49 31.35
N ASN A 518 -15.74 -30.62 31.10
CA ASN A 518 -15.94 -29.27 30.57
C ASN A 518 -16.13 -29.25 29.04
N TYR A 519 -15.73 -30.32 28.35
CA TYR A 519 -15.80 -30.44 26.89
C TYR A 519 -16.95 -31.35 26.48
N ARG A 520 -18.18 -30.82 26.47
CA ARG A 520 -19.37 -31.58 26.11
C ARG A 520 -20.08 -31.02 24.90
N TYR A 521 -20.68 -31.92 24.11
CA TYR A 521 -21.81 -31.56 23.29
C TYR A 521 -23.07 -31.76 24.12
N SER A 522 -23.95 -30.76 24.12
CA SER A 522 -25.34 -30.95 24.52
C SER A 522 -26.06 -31.84 23.50
N GLU A 523 -27.25 -32.30 23.87
CA GLU A 523 -28.18 -32.93 22.92
C GLU A 523 -28.37 -32.01 21.70
N ARG A 524 -28.24 -32.57 20.50
CA ARG A 524 -28.25 -31.79 19.26
C ARG A 524 -28.95 -32.52 18.12
N ALA A 525 -29.72 -31.77 17.35
CA ALA A 525 -30.42 -32.24 16.16
C ALA A 525 -29.71 -31.75 14.91
N PHE A 526 -29.41 -32.66 13.98
CA PHE A 526 -28.95 -32.33 12.64
C PHE A 526 -30.17 -32.08 11.78
N ALA A 527 -30.33 -30.83 11.34
CA ALA A 527 -31.55 -30.42 10.67
C ALA A 527 -31.32 -29.46 9.51
N THR A 528 -32.27 -29.43 8.58
CA THR A 528 -32.46 -28.32 7.65
C THR A 528 -33.73 -27.57 8.03
N LEU A 529 -33.61 -26.26 8.25
CA LEU A 529 -34.69 -25.35 8.57
C LEU A 529 -34.97 -24.48 7.35
N VAL A 530 -36.24 -24.36 6.98
CA VAL A 530 -36.75 -23.43 5.97
C VAL A 530 -37.74 -22.52 6.67
N VAL A 531 -37.36 -21.26 6.88
CA VAL A 531 -38.21 -20.24 7.52
C VAL A 531 -38.77 -19.35 6.41
N SER A 532 -40.09 -19.15 6.38
CA SER A 532 -40.74 -18.32 5.35
C SER A 532 -41.93 -17.55 5.92
N ASP A 533 -42.13 -16.32 5.43
CA ASP A 533 -43.38 -15.55 5.65
C ASP A 533 -44.44 -15.84 4.57
N SER A 534 -44.10 -16.66 3.57
CA SER A 534 -44.93 -16.96 2.41
C SER A 534 -45.13 -18.46 2.24
N ASP A 535 -46.39 -18.90 2.28
CA ASP A 535 -46.79 -20.29 2.04
C ASP A 535 -46.35 -20.81 0.67
N THR A 536 -46.38 -19.92 -0.32
CA THR A 536 -45.97 -20.24 -1.68
C THR A 536 -44.46 -20.47 -1.75
N LEU A 537 -43.66 -19.63 -1.09
CA LEU A 537 -42.21 -19.82 -1.05
C LEU A 537 -41.81 -21.04 -0.22
N LEU A 538 -42.49 -21.31 0.90
CA LEU A 538 -42.22 -22.48 1.74
C LEU A 538 -42.45 -23.78 0.96
N LYS A 539 -43.59 -23.90 0.28
CA LYS A 539 -43.90 -25.07 -0.55
C LYS A 539 -42.89 -25.24 -1.69
N ARG A 540 -42.51 -24.15 -2.35
CA ARG A 540 -41.49 -24.18 -3.42
C ARG A 540 -40.12 -24.61 -2.91
N ALA A 541 -39.72 -24.15 -1.72
CA ALA A 541 -38.48 -24.58 -1.08
C ALA A 541 -38.52 -26.09 -0.76
N GLN A 542 -39.62 -26.60 -0.20
CA GLN A 542 -39.80 -28.02 0.08
C GLN A 542 -39.71 -28.88 -1.20
N GLU A 543 -40.40 -28.47 -2.26
CA GLU A 543 -40.36 -29.14 -3.56
C GLU A 543 -38.94 -29.16 -4.13
N SER A 544 -38.27 -28.01 -4.17
CA SER A 544 -36.90 -27.92 -4.69
C SER A 544 -35.90 -28.70 -3.85
N LEU A 545 -36.10 -28.84 -2.52
CA LEU A 545 -35.20 -29.60 -1.64
C LEU A 545 -35.39 -31.13 -1.72
N SER A 546 -36.49 -31.60 -2.31
CA SER A 546 -36.80 -33.04 -2.43
C SER A 546 -35.86 -33.80 -3.38
N THR A 547 -35.24 -33.10 -4.33
CA THR A 547 -34.41 -33.69 -5.39
C THR A 547 -33.14 -32.89 -5.58
N LYS A 548 -31.99 -33.58 -5.67
CA LYS A 548 -30.69 -32.98 -6.00
C LYS A 548 -30.33 -33.26 -7.47
N PRO A 549 -29.73 -32.29 -8.21
CA PRO A 549 -29.48 -30.90 -7.80
C PRO A 549 -30.78 -30.09 -7.69
N TYR A 550 -30.76 -29.02 -6.89
CA TYR A 550 -31.95 -28.24 -6.55
C TYR A 550 -32.39 -27.33 -7.69
N GLN A 551 -33.63 -27.45 -8.16
CA GLN A 551 -34.14 -26.58 -9.23
C GLN A 551 -34.31 -25.14 -8.73
N LEU A 552 -33.65 -24.17 -9.39
CA LEU A 552 -33.62 -22.76 -8.96
C LEU A 552 -34.84 -21.94 -9.41
N ARG A 553 -35.84 -22.58 -10.04
CA ARG A 553 -37.05 -21.92 -10.62
C ARG A 553 -36.72 -20.69 -11.50
N ARG A 554 -35.48 -20.61 -12.00
CA ARG A 554 -34.94 -19.62 -12.93
C ARG A 554 -34.76 -20.29 -14.30
N LYS A 555 -35.11 -19.59 -15.37
CA LYS A 555 -34.94 -20.07 -16.75
C LYS A 555 -34.06 -19.12 -17.55
N GLY A 556 -33.31 -19.66 -18.51
CA GLY A 556 -32.67 -18.86 -19.55
C GLY A 556 -33.66 -18.53 -20.67
N ASN A 557 -33.24 -17.68 -21.60
CA ASN A 557 -34.04 -17.33 -22.77
C ASN A 557 -34.14 -18.52 -23.73
N ASP A 558 -35.35 -18.84 -24.17
CA ASP A 558 -35.56 -19.89 -25.17
C ASP A 558 -34.95 -19.48 -26.51
N LEU A 559 -34.27 -20.43 -27.17
CA LEU A 559 -33.82 -20.28 -28.55
C LEU A 559 -34.93 -20.77 -29.47
N LEU A 560 -35.52 -19.89 -30.27
CA LEU A 560 -36.62 -20.24 -31.18
C LEU A 560 -36.09 -20.45 -32.60
N PHE A 561 -36.48 -21.55 -33.23
CA PHE A 561 -36.00 -21.92 -34.55
C PHE A 561 -37.11 -21.81 -35.61
N PRO A 562 -36.78 -21.32 -36.82
CA PRO A 562 -37.60 -21.57 -38.00
C PRO A 562 -37.74 -23.08 -38.28
N THR A 563 -38.75 -23.44 -39.06
CA THR A 563 -39.01 -24.84 -39.46
C THR A 563 -37.77 -25.47 -40.08
N SER A 564 -37.41 -26.67 -39.60
CA SER A 564 -36.26 -27.48 -39.99
C SER A 564 -34.88 -26.84 -39.77
N ALA A 565 -34.81 -25.62 -39.22
CA ALA A 565 -33.54 -24.93 -39.00
C ALA A 565 -32.84 -25.43 -37.72
N THR A 566 -31.53 -25.71 -37.81
CA THR A 566 -30.69 -26.18 -36.69
C THR A 566 -29.52 -25.24 -36.36
N ALA A 567 -29.18 -24.31 -37.26
CA ALA A 567 -28.06 -23.39 -37.10
C ALA A 567 -28.35 -22.27 -36.07
N LEU A 568 -27.33 -21.86 -35.34
CA LEU A 568 -27.42 -20.78 -34.35
C LEU A 568 -27.31 -19.39 -35.00
N SER A 569 -28.33 -18.55 -34.80
CA SER A 569 -28.31 -17.13 -35.20
C SER A 569 -27.44 -16.27 -34.26
N VAL A 570 -27.21 -15.00 -34.61
CA VAL A 570 -26.52 -14.03 -33.75
C VAL A 570 -27.23 -13.91 -32.38
N LYS A 571 -28.56 -13.76 -32.39
CA LYS A 571 -29.38 -13.71 -31.18
C LYS A 571 -29.29 -15.00 -30.34
N HIS A 572 -29.16 -16.16 -30.98
CA HIS A 572 -28.94 -17.41 -30.26
C HIS A 572 -27.59 -17.43 -29.53
N ARG A 573 -26.53 -16.92 -30.18
CA ARG A 573 -25.20 -16.86 -29.58
C ARG A 573 -25.14 -15.88 -28.40
N GLU A 574 -25.81 -14.74 -28.49
CA GLU A 574 -25.97 -13.80 -27.37
C GLU A 574 -26.68 -14.47 -26.18
N ALA A 575 -27.81 -15.15 -26.42
CA ALA A 575 -28.53 -15.86 -25.36
C ALA A 575 -27.71 -16.99 -24.74
N LEU A 576 -26.93 -17.73 -25.53
CA LEU A 576 -26.03 -18.78 -25.06
C LEU A 576 -24.84 -18.22 -24.28
N PHE A 577 -24.31 -17.06 -24.67
CA PHE A 577 -23.26 -16.36 -23.92
C PHE A 577 -23.74 -15.94 -22.53
N GLU A 578 -24.97 -15.43 -22.40
CA GLU A 578 -25.58 -15.12 -21.10
C GLU A 578 -25.76 -16.36 -20.20
N VAL A 579 -26.14 -17.51 -20.79
CA VAL A 579 -26.21 -18.79 -20.08
C VAL A 579 -24.81 -19.20 -19.61
N ALA A 580 -23.79 -19.05 -20.45
CA ALA A 580 -22.40 -19.36 -20.09
C ALA A 580 -21.88 -18.45 -18.97
N LEU A 581 -22.07 -17.13 -19.07
CA LEU A 581 -21.72 -16.17 -18.01
C LEU A 581 -22.41 -16.50 -16.69
N THR A 582 -23.69 -16.87 -16.74
CA THR A 582 -24.43 -17.27 -15.52
C THR A 582 -23.80 -18.48 -14.85
N LEU A 583 -23.36 -19.48 -15.62
CA LEU A 583 -22.72 -20.69 -15.07
C LEU A 583 -21.29 -20.42 -14.56
N LEU A 584 -20.51 -19.62 -15.29
CA LEU A 584 -19.13 -19.26 -14.92
C LEU A 584 -19.07 -18.40 -13.65
N ASN A 585 -20.04 -17.50 -13.47
CA ASN A 585 -20.12 -16.64 -12.28
C ASN A 585 -20.72 -17.35 -11.05
N ASN A 586 -21.25 -18.56 -11.21
CA ASN A 586 -21.90 -19.30 -10.11
C ASN A 586 -21.39 -20.74 -10.08
N GLU A 587 -20.40 -21.01 -9.23
CA GLU A 587 -19.68 -22.29 -9.19
C GLU A 587 -20.58 -23.53 -8.95
N ASN A 588 -21.72 -23.38 -8.29
CA ASN A 588 -22.60 -24.51 -7.97
C ASN A 588 -23.75 -24.72 -8.97
N TYR A 589 -23.91 -23.89 -10.01
CA TYR A 589 -25.08 -23.91 -10.90
C TYR A 589 -24.99 -24.98 -11.99
N LEU A 590 -26.04 -25.75 -12.23
CA LEU A 590 -26.15 -26.59 -13.43
C LEU A 590 -27.23 -26.03 -14.35
N VAL A 591 -27.17 -26.35 -15.63
CA VAL A 591 -28.24 -26.04 -16.58
C VAL A 591 -28.74 -27.30 -17.26
N GLU A 592 -30.05 -27.52 -17.22
CA GLU A 592 -30.70 -28.46 -18.14
C GLU A 592 -30.95 -27.75 -19.47
N VAL A 593 -30.37 -28.29 -20.54
CA VAL A 593 -30.58 -27.84 -21.92
C VAL A 593 -31.59 -28.80 -22.54
N SER A 594 -32.80 -28.28 -22.78
CA SER A 594 -33.93 -29.06 -23.25
C SER A 594 -34.31 -28.69 -24.68
N SER A 595 -34.36 -29.65 -25.60
CA SER A 595 -34.81 -29.41 -26.98
C SER A 595 -36.20 -29.97 -27.23
N TYR A 596 -36.94 -29.29 -28.11
CA TYR A 596 -38.30 -29.63 -28.50
C TYR A 596 -38.41 -29.58 -30.03
N GLY A 597 -39.07 -30.59 -30.61
CA GLY A 597 -39.34 -30.71 -32.03
C GLY A 597 -40.80 -30.49 -32.38
N ASP A 598 -41.04 -29.95 -33.57
CA ASP A 598 -42.38 -29.83 -34.14
C ASP A 598 -42.87 -31.19 -34.67
N ALA A 599 -44.19 -31.40 -34.70
CA ALA A 599 -44.77 -32.64 -35.22
C ALA A 599 -44.40 -32.88 -36.69
N ASP A 600 -44.25 -31.79 -37.45
CA ASP A 600 -43.96 -31.79 -38.89
C ASP A 600 -42.44 -31.86 -39.20
N GLU A 601 -41.58 -31.90 -38.18
CA GLU A 601 -40.12 -31.99 -38.35
C GLU A 601 -39.60 -33.43 -38.16
N PRO A 602 -38.49 -33.81 -38.82
CA PRO A 602 -37.77 -35.04 -38.48
C PRO A 602 -37.24 -35.00 -37.03
N ASP A 603 -37.26 -36.15 -36.33
CA ASP A 603 -36.79 -36.24 -34.94
C ASP A 603 -35.31 -35.82 -34.78
N SER A 604 -34.51 -35.97 -35.84
CA SER A 604 -33.11 -35.54 -35.87
C SER A 604 -32.93 -34.02 -35.70
N VAL A 605 -33.94 -33.22 -36.01
CA VAL A 605 -33.84 -31.75 -35.97
C VAL A 605 -33.75 -31.24 -34.53
N SER A 606 -34.56 -31.76 -33.59
CA SER A 606 -34.49 -31.35 -32.19
C SER A 606 -33.16 -31.77 -31.55
N THR A 607 -32.68 -32.97 -31.87
CA THR A 607 -31.37 -33.46 -31.41
C THR A 607 -30.23 -32.60 -31.94
N LEU A 608 -30.25 -32.20 -33.22
CA LEU A 608 -29.21 -31.33 -33.78
C LEU A 608 -29.22 -29.93 -33.16
N ARG A 609 -30.40 -29.36 -32.87
CA ARG A 609 -30.51 -28.09 -32.13
C ARG A 609 -29.91 -28.19 -30.73
N LEU A 610 -30.18 -29.28 -30.02
CA LEU A 610 -29.63 -29.56 -28.69
C LEU A 610 -28.10 -29.59 -28.74
N GLN A 611 -27.54 -30.40 -29.65
CA GLN A 611 -26.10 -30.55 -29.82
C GLN A 611 -25.42 -29.21 -30.18
N ASN A 612 -26.02 -28.42 -31.07
CA ASN A 612 -25.48 -27.12 -31.45
C ASN A 612 -25.45 -26.14 -30.27
N ALA A 613 -26.51 -26.10 -29.45
CA ALA A 613 -26.56 -25.28 -28.24
C ALA A 613 -25.51 -25.70 -27.21
N ILE A 614 -25.35 -27.00 -26.96
CA ILE A 614 -24.35 -27.53 -26.03
C ILE A 614 -22.93 -27.22 -26.51
N LYS A 615 -22.64 -27.44 -27.80
CA LYS A 615 -21.35 -27.10 -28.41
C LYS A 615 -21.00 -25.62 -28.28
N ALA A 616 -22.00 -24.75 -28.39
CA ALA A 616 -21.79 -23.32 -28.18
C ALA A 616 -21.51 -22.97 -26.71
N LEU A 617 -22.14 -23.64 -25.74
CA LEU A 617 -21.83 -23.45 -24.32
C LEU A 617 -20.42 -23.94 -23.97
N THR A 618 -20.01 -25.11 -24.48
CA THR A 618 -18.67 -25.64 -24.24
C THR A 618 -17.56 -24.80 -24.89
N ASN A 619 -17.81 -24.24 -26.08
CA ASN A 619 -16.91 -23.26 -26.70
C ASN A 619 -16.78 -21.96 -25.89
N ASN A 620 -17.76 -21.65 -25.04
CA ASN A 620 -17.70 -20.54 -24.07
C ASN A 620 -17.20 -21.01 -22.69
N ASN A 621 -16.36 -22.05 -22.66
CA ASN A 621 -15.70 -22.59 -21.46
C ASN A 621 -16.64 -23.18 -20.39
N VAL A 622 -17.88 -23.54 -20.72
CA VAL A 622 -18.75 -24.27 -19.79
C VAL A 622 -18.41 -25.76 -19.81
N PRO A 623 -18.01 -26.38 -18.68
CA PRO A 623 -17.73 -27.82 -18.63
C PRO A 623 -18.98 -28.66 -18.89
N LEU A 624 -18.85 -29.79 -19.61
CA LEU A 624 -19.97 -30.71 -19.85
C LEU A 624 -20.59 -31.26 -18.56
N THR A 625 -19.82 -31.39 -17.48
CA THR A 625 -20.31 -31.81 -16.15
C THR A 625 -21.32 -30.83 -15.53
N ARG A 626 -21.47 -29.62 -16.10
CA ARG A 626 -22.41 -28.59 -15.66
C ARG A 626 -23.70 -28.58 -16.50
N ILE A 627 -23.82 -29.45 -17.49
CA ILE A 627 -24.91 -29.49 -18.46
C ILE A 627 -25.69 -30.81 -18.31
N ILE A 628 -27.01 -30.71 -18.16
CA ILE A 628 -27.95 -31.83 -18.18
C ILE A 628 -28.65 -31.81 -19.54
N GLU A 629 -28.48 -32.85 -20.34
CA GLU A 629 -29.03 -32.91 -21.70
C GLU A 629 -30.40 -33.58 -21.72
N LYS A 630 -31.38 -32.97 -22.40
CA LYS A 630 -32.71 -33.56 -22.53
C LYS A 630 -33.35 -33.25 -23.86
N ASP A 631 -33.61 -34.27 -24.66
CA ASP A 631 -34.43 -34.12 -25.87
C ASP A 631 -35.84 -34.63 -25.57
N TYR A 632 -36.82 -33.73 -25.61
CA TYR A 632 -38.22 -34.07 -25.42
C TYR A 632 -38.89 -34.56 -26.71
N GLY A 633 -38.21 -34.48 -27.85
CA GLY A 633 -38.74 -34.87 -29.16
C GLY A 633 -40.00 -34.09 -29.52
N LYS A 634 -40.94 -34.77 -30.18
CA LYS A 634 -42.17 -34.18 -30.71
C LYS A 634 -43.21 -33.92 -29.63
N PHE A 635 -43.73 -32.70 -29.58
CA PHE A 635 -44.74 -32.28 -28.62
C PHE A 635 -46.16 -32.26 -29.23
N LYS A 636 -47.22 -32.48 -28.41
CA LYS A 636 -48.65 -32.45 -28.85
C LYS A 636 -49.03 -31.08 -29.45
N PRO A 637 -50.07 -31.00 -30.32
CA PRO A 637 -50.47 -29.74 -30.96
C PRO A 637 -50.79 -28.65 -29.93
N VAL A 638 -50.09 -27.52 -30.02
CA VAL A 638 -50.27 -26.33 -29.18
C VAL A 638 -50.67 -25.15 -30.07
N ALA A 639 -51.43 -24.20 -29.52
CA ALA A 639 -51.96 -23.04 -30.25
C ALA A 639 -50.90 -22.14 -30.92
N ASN A 640 -49.61 -22.30 -30.58
CA ASN A 640 -48.50 -21.59 -31.21
C ASN A 640 -47.38 -22.56 -31.58
N ALA A 641 -47.35 -22.96 -32.86
CA ALA A 641 -46.36 -23.91 -33.40
C ALA A 641 -44.90 -23.47 -33.20
N ALA A 642 -44.61 -22.16 -33.11
CA ALA A 642 -43.26 -21.67 -32.84
C ALA A 642 -42.71 -22.10 -31.47
N ARG A 643 -43.59 -22.44 -30.50
CA ARG A 643 -43.15 -22.99 -29.22
C ARG A 643 -42.61 -24.41 -29.36
N ASN A 644 -43.02 -25.20 -30.36
CA ASN A 644 -42.53 -26.56 -30.52
C ASN A 644 -41.16 -26.67 -31.20
N ARG A 645 -40.56 -25.55 -31.62
CA ARG A 645 -39.23 -25.50 -32.26
C ARG A 645 -38.26 -24.69 -31.41
N ARG A 646 -37.85 -25.24 -30.27
CA ARG A 646 -37.04 -24.47 -29.31
C ARG A 646 -36.00 -25.29 -28.55
N VAL A 647 -34.99 -24.58 -28.07
CA VAL A 647 -34.10 -25.04 -27.00
C VAL A 647 -34.31 -24.16 -25.77
N SER A 648 -34.56 -24.77 -24.61
CA SER A 648 -34.84 -24.11 -23.34
C SER A 648 -33.76 -24.41 -22.31
N PHE A 649 -33.61 -23.51 -21.33
CA PHE A 649 -32.60 -23.63 -20.26
C PHE A 649 -33.27 -23.55 -18.88
N GLN A 650 -33.09 -24.59 -18.06
CA GLN A 650 -33.54 -24.60 -16.67
C GLN A 650 -32.34 -24.71 -15.72
N TYR A 651 -32.19 -23.74 -14.81
CA TYR A 651 -31.07 -23.75 -13.87
C TYR A 651 -31.35 -24.59 -12.62
N PHE A 652 -30.31 -25.25 -12.13
CA PHE A 652 -30.25 -26.02 -10.89
C PHE A 652 -29.02 -25.58 -10.07
N SER A 653 -28.92 -25.96 -8.80
CA SER A 653 -27.70 -25.79 -8.00
C SER A 653 -27.49 -26.95 -7.01
N THR A 654 -26.23 -27.25 -6.70
CA THR A 654 -25.87 -28.15 -5.60
C THR A 654 -25.91 -27.46 -4.23
N SER A 655 -26.08 -26.12 -4.19
CA SER A 655 -26.08 -25.30 -2.98
C SER A 655 -27.49 -24.86 -2.57
N LYS A 656 -27.84 -25.13 -1.30
CA LYS A 656 -29.09 -24.63 -0.69
C LYS A 656 -29.13 -23.10 -0.60
N LYS A 657 -27.98 -22.43 -0.48
CA LYS A 657 -27.87 -20.97 -0.44
C LYS A 657 -28.23 -20.33 -1.78
N ASP A 658 -27.91 -21.01 -2.88
CA ASP A 658 -28.32 -20.54 -4.21
C ASP A 658 -29.82 -20.69 -4.42
N LEU A 659 -30.39 -21.78 -3.91
CA LEU A 659 -31.84 -21.98 -3.88
C LEU A 659 -32.55 -20.87 -3.09
N GLU A 660 -32.05 -20.54 -1.90
CA GLU A 660 -32.57 -19.42 -1.09
C GLU A 660 -32.55 -18.10 -1.87
N LYS A 661 -31.41 -17.74 -2.45
CA LYS A 661 -31.26 -16.53 -3.27
C LYS A 661 -32.26 -16.52 -4.44
N ALA A 662 -32.39 -17.65 -5.14
CA ALA A 662 -33.26 -17.76 -6.29
C ALA A 662 -34.76 -17.64 -5.93
N LEU A 663 -35.18 -18.21 -4.79
CA LEU A 663 -36.54 -18.09 -4.29
C LEU A 663 -36.86 -16.66 -3.81
N ASN A 664 -35.94 -16.01 -3.10
CA ASN A 664 -36.09 -14.62 -2.66
C ASN A 664 -36.15 -13.64 -3.84
N ALA A 665 -35.47 -13.93 -4.95
CA ALA A 665 -35.52 -13.11 -6.17
C ALA A 665 -36.93 -13.06 -6.81
N LEU A 666 -37.83 -13.98 -6.47
CA LEU A 666 -39.22 -13.99 -6.97
C LEU A 666 -40.08 -12.88 -6.35
N LYS A 667 -39.60 -12.20 -5.28
CA LYS A 667 -40.32 -11.12 -4.58
C LYS A 667 -41.73 -11.50 -4.10
N LEU A 668 -41.91 -12.77 -3.70
CA LEU A 668 -43.17 -13.31 -3.17
C LEU A 668 -43.20 -13.42 -1.63
N GLY A 669 -42.27 -12.74 -0.96
CA GLY A 669 -41.96 -12.89 0.46
C GLY A 669 -40.47 -13.14 0.70
N THR A 670 -40.14 -13.63 1.89
CA THR A 670 -38.79 -13.99 2.30
C THR A 670 -38.70 -15.46 2.70
N VAL A 671 -37.59 -16.11 2.33
CA VAL A 671 -37.24 -17.47 2.75
C VAL A 671 -35.79 -17.54 3.22
N LEU A 672 -35.54 -18.24 4.31
CA LEU A 672 -34.21 -18.48 4.88
C LEU A 672 -33.98 -19.99 5.05
N LEU A 673 -32.88 -20.51 4.51
CA LEU A 673 -32.47 -21.91 4.58
C LEU A 673 -31.25 -22.04 5.49
N THR A 674 -31.39 -22.73 6.61
CA THR A 674 -30.28 -23.01 7.54
C THR A 674 -30.11 -24.51 7.72
N GLU A 675 -28.88 -25.01 7.65
CA GLU A 675 -28.57 -26.41 7.92
C GLU A 675 -27.42 -26.50 8.93
N GLY A 676 -27.47 -27.48 9.82
CA GLY A 676 -26.39 -27.70 10.78
C GLY A 676 -26.81 -28.63 11.92
N ALA A 677 -25.92 -28.73 12.91
CA ALA A 677 -26.21 -29.37 14.18
C ALA A 677 -26.65 -28.30 15.18
N PHE A 678 -27.91 -28.38 15.63
CA PHE A 678 -28.51 -27.42 16.55
C PHE A 678 -28.58 -28.04 17.93
N ALA A 679 -27.92 -27.42 18.90
CA ALA A 679 -28.07 -27.77 20.30
C ALA A 679 -29.41 -27.26 20.83
N LYS A 680 -30.02 -28.01 21.74
CA LYS A 680 -31.30 -27.61 22.34
C LYS A 680 -31.19 -26.25 23.04
N GLY A 681 -32.10 -25.33 22.75
CA GLY A 681 -32.09 -23.95 23.27
C GLY A 681 -31.23 -22.96 22.47
N THR A 682 -30.49 -23.40 21.44
CA THR A 682 -29.63 -22.50 20.64
C THR A 682 -30.34 -21.90 19.43
N ASN A 683 -31.48 -22.48 19.01
CA ASN A 683 -32.24 -21.97 17.88
C ASN A 683 -33.73 -22.16 18.13
N ARG A 684 -34.40 -21.03 18.41
CA ARG A 684 -35.83 -20.93 18.71
C ARG A 684 -36.75 -21.63 17.70
N TYR A 685 -36.34 -21.79 16.44
CA TYR A 685 -37.17 -22.39 15.41
C TYR A 685 -37.23 -23.92 15.55
N ILE A 686 -36.07 -24.58 15.72
CA ILE A 686 -36.05 -26.04 15.96
C ILE A 686 -36.54 -26.38 17.36
N ASP A 687 -36.34 -25.49 18.34
CA ASP A 687 -36.85 -25.67 19.70
C ASP A 687 -38.40 -25.62 19.75
N ALA A 688 -39.05 -25.00 18.77
CA ALA A 688 -40.51 -24.98 18.65
C ALA A 688 -41.10 -26.29 18.05
N ALA A 689 -40.26 -27.16 17.47
CA ALA A 689 -40.68 -28.44 16.90
C ALA A 689 -40.51 -29.60 17.88
N ARG A 690 -41.16 -30.73 17.57
CA ARG A 690 -40.88 -31.98 18.28
C ARG A 690 -39.48 -32.45 17.90
N TRP A 691 -38.65 -32.72 18.91
CA TRP A 691 -37.28 -33.23 18.74
C TRP A 691 -37.30 -34.71 18.36
N GLU A 692 -37.82 -35.01 17.18
CA GLU A 692 -37.95 -36.35 16.61
C GLU A 692 -37.46 -36.34 15.17
N VAL A 693 -36.83 -37.43 14.71
CA VAL A 693 -36.36 -37.54 13.32
C VAL A 693 -37.57 -37.53 12.38
N GLY A 694 -37.51 -36.68 11.35
CA GLY A 694 -38.61 -36.48 10.41
C GLY A 694 -38.81 -35.03 10.01
N ASN A 695 -39.88 -34.79 9.26
CA ASN A 695 -40.28 -33.47 8.79
C ASN A 695 -41.36 -32.89 9.70
N HIS A 696 -41.13 -31.69 10.20
CA HIS A 696 -42.03 -30.95 11.08
C HIS A 696 -42.38 -29.62 10.44
N THR A 697 -43.60 -29.13 10.67
CA THR A 697 -43.99 -27.77 10.29
C THR A 697 -44.54 -27.06 11.52
N VAL A 698 -43.96 -25.91 11.84
CA VAL A 698 -44.35 -25.10 13.00
C VAL A 698 -44.60 -23.67 12.57
N ASN A 699 -45.52 -22.99 13.26
CA ASN A 699 -45.77 -21.57 13.08
C ASN A 699 -45.13 -20.82 14.26
N PHE A 700 -44.33 -19.80 13.98
CA PHE A 700 -43.66 -19.00 15.01
C PHE A 700 -43.64 -17.53 14.57
N ASN A 701 -44.19 -16.61 15.38
CA ASN A 701 -44.25 -15.16 15.09
C ASN A 701 -44.71 -14.82 13.65
N ASN A 702 -45.86 -15.37 13.22
CA ASN A 702 -46.41 -15.23 11.85
C ASN A 702 -45.54 -15.76 10.70
N GLN A 703 -44.46 -16.51 10.99
CA GLN A 703 -43.67 -17.22 9.99
C GLN A 703 -43.98 -18.72 10.05
N LYS A 704 -44.04 -19.37 8.89
CA LYS A 704 -44.12 -20.82 8.79
C LYS A 704 -42.73 -21.39 8.60
N ILE A 705 -42.42 -22.40 9.40
CA ILE A 705 -41.10 -23.02 9.44
C ILE A 705 -41.27 -24.48 9.13
N TRP A 706 -40.57 -24.96 8.11
CA TRP A 706 -40.40 -26.37 7.84
C TRP A 706 -39.03 -26.84 8.34
N ILE A 707 -39.02 -27.95 9.07
CA ILE A 707 -37.83 -28.46 9.74
C ILE A 707 -37.70 -29.93 9.38
N SER A 708 -36.59 -30.30 8.75
CA SER A 708 -36.25 -31.69 8.47
C SER A 708 -35.11 -32.11 9.38
N ILE A 709 -35.43 -32.89 10.41
CA ILE A 709 -34.46 -33.45 11.35
C ILE A 709 -34.03 -34.81 10.80
N THR A 710 -32.75 -34.96 10.46
CA THR A 710 -32.20 -36.20 9.89
C THR A 710 -31.61 -37.12 10.95
N LYS A 711 -31.09 -36.55 12.04
CA LYS A 711 -30.46 -37.28 13.15
C LYS A 711 -30.54 -36.47 14.44
N ILE A 712 -30.73 -37.13 15.57
CA ILE A 712 -30.56 -36.54 16.90
C ILE A 712 -29.44 -37.29 17.59
N GLU A 713 -28.48 -36.55 18.13
CA GLU A 713 -27.38 -37.09 18.91
C GLU A 713 -27.56 -36.73 20.39
N PRO A 714 -27.47 -37.71 21.31
CA PRO A 714 -27.56 -37.45 22.73
C PRO A 714 -26.36 -36.65 23.22
N ALA A 715 -26.51 -35.99 24.37
CA ALA A 715 -25.41 -35.30 25.02
C ALA A 715 -24.25 -36.25 25.31
N ARG A 716 -23.04 -35.85 24.94
CA ARG A 716 -21.83 -36.66 25.18
C ARG A 716 -20.59 -35.80 25.35
N ILE A 717 -19.58 -36.39 25.96
CA ILE A 717 -18.24 -35.79 26.03
C ILE A 717 -17.66 -35.74 24.61
N LYS A 718 -17.05 -34.60 24.26
CA LYS A 718 -16.28 -34.43 23.03
C LYS A 718 -15.05 -35.32 23.11
N THR A 719 -14.73 -36.03 22.04
CA THR A 719 -13.43 -36.71 21.95
C THR A 719 -12.30 -35.67 21.99
N PHE A 720 -11.07 -36.11 22.32
CA PHE A 720 -9.92 -35.22 22.29
C PHE A 720 -9.78 -34.49 20.94
N ALA A 721 -9.98 -35.18 19.82
CA ALA A 721 -9.91 -34.58 18.48
C ALA A 721 -10.96 -33.46 18.29
N GLU A 722 -12.18 -33.67 18.79
CA GLU A 722 -13.27 -32.67 18.72
C GLU A 722 -13.07 -31.49 19.68
N ALA A 723 -12.33 -31.69 20.77
CA ALA A 723 -12.05 -30.67 21.78
C ALA A 723 -10.69 -29.98 21.62
N ARG A 724 -9.81 -30.47 20.73
CA ARG A 724 -8.39 -30.13 20.69
C ARG A 724 -8.11 -28.63 20.70
N GLY A 725 -8.82 -27.84 19.90
CA GLY A 725 -8.63 -26.39 19.86
C GLY A 725 -8.96 -25.69 21.19
N ALA A 726 -10.06 -26.07 21.84
CA ALA A 726 -10.43 -25.54 23.15
C ALA A 726 -9.45 -26.01 24.24
N VAL A 727 -9.04 -27.28 24.17
CA VAL A 727 -8.05 -27.87 25.07
C VAL A 727 -6.71 -27.14 24.98
N ILE A 728 -6.21 -26.83 23.77
CA ILE A 728 -4.96 -26.09 23.59
C ILE A 728 -5.05 -24.73 24.26
N ASN A 729 -6.14 -23.97 24.07
CA ASN A 729 -6.32 -22.66 24.69
C ASN A 729 -6.35 -22.74 26.23
N ASP A 730 -7.12 -23.68 26.78
CA ASP A 730 -7.20 -23.82 28.25
C ASP A 730 -5.91 -24.39 28.84
N PHE A 731 -5.22 -25.28 28.13
CA PHE A 731 -3.90 -25.79 28.50
C PHE A 731 -2.84 -24.69 28.47
N GLN A 732 -2.89 -23.79 27.48
CA GLN A 732 -2.03 -22.61 27.41
C GLN A 732 -2.19 -21.73 28.67
N LYS A 733 -3.43 -21.46 29.10
CA LYS A 733 -3.69 -20.70 30.34
C LYS A 733 -3.13 -21.41 31.57
N GLN A 734 -3.23 -22.74 31.63
CA GLN A 734 -2.66 -23.54 32.72
C GLN A 734 -1.13 -23.46 32.74
N LEU A 735 -0.48 -23.56 31.58
CA LEU A 735 0.96 -23.43 31.44
C LEU A 735 1.44 -22.05 31.89
N GLU A 736 0.76 -20.98 31.44
CA GLU A 736 1.07 -19.61 31.84
C GLU A 736 0.90 -19.41 33.35
N HIS A 737 -0.19 -19.92 33.93
CA HIS A 737 -0.43 -19.86 35.36
C HIS A 737 0.67 -20.59 36.16
N ASN A 738 1.03 -21.81 35.74
CA ASN A 738 2.10 -22.60 36.36
C ASN A 738 3.44 -21.88 36.30
N TRP A 739 3.77 -21.33 35.12
CA TRP A 739 5.01 -20.60 34.92
C TRP A 739 5.05 -19.32 35.77
N LEU A 740 3.98 -18.53 35.81
CA LEU A 740 3.89 -17.34 36.68
C LEU A 740 4.08 -17.68 38.16
N ASN A 741 3.52 -18.80 38.63
CA ASN A 741 3.72 -19.26 40.01
C ASN A 741 5.19 -19.59 40.29
N GLN A 742 5.88 -20.27 39.35
CA GLN A 742 7.32 -20.53 39.45
C GLN A 742 8.13 -19.23 39.45
N LEU A 743 7.78 -18.27 38.58
CA LEU A 743 8.46 -16.97 38.54
C LEU A 743 8.29 -16.19 39.84
N ARG A 744 7.11 -16.22 40.46
CA ARG A 744 6.85 -15.57 41.77
C ARG A 744 7.59 -16.22 42.93
N GLN A 745 7.90 -17.52 42.83
CA GLN A 745 8.77 -18.20 43.79
C GLN A 745 10.24 -17.84 43.57
N LYS A 746 10.65 -17.66 42.32
CA LYS A 746 12.03 -17.32 41.93
C LYS A 746 12.37 -15.84 42.20
N PHE A 747 11.43 -14.94 41.96
CA PHE A 747 11.62 -13.50 42.07
C PHE A 747 10.67 -12.90 43.12
N VAL A 748 11.23 -12.33 44.17
CA VAL A 748 10.46 -11.70 45.25
C VAL A 748 9.76 -10.45 44.73
N VAL A 749 8.43 -10.43 44.78
CA VAL A 749 7.60 -9.29 44.36
C VAL A 749 7.19 -8.48 45.59
N GLN A 750 7.43 -7.18 45.56
CA GLN A 750 7.01 -6.23 46.59
C GLN A 750 6.23 -5.07 45.94
N ILE A 751 5.03 -4.82 46.43
CA ILE A 751 4.16 -3.73 45.97
C ILE A 751 4.12 -2.65 47.05
N ASN A 752 4.27 -1.40 46.64
CA ASN A 752 4.10 -0.25 47.52
C ASN A 752 2.62 0.17 47.55
N GLU A 753 1.90 -0.34 48.54
CA GLU A 753 0.46 -0.08 48.74
C GLU A 753 0.15 1.41 48.97
N GLU A 754 1.09 2.20 49.50
CA GLU A 754 0.87 3.63 49.70
C GLU A 754 0.80 4.38 48.36
N GLU A 755 1.74 4.06 47.46
CA GLU A 755 1.78 4.63 46.11
C GLU A 755 0.58 4.17 45.26
N LEU A 756 0.18 2.90 45.38
CA LEU A 756 -1.02 2.40 44.70
C LEU A 756 -2.28 3.16 45.13
N ARG A 757 -2.44 3.43 46.44
CA ARG A 757 -3.57 4.22 46.97
C ARG A 757 -3.55 5.67 46.51
N LYS A 758 -2.38 6.27 46.26
CA LYS A 758 -2.27 7.63 45.72
C LYS A 758 -2.80 7.71 44.30
N LEU A 759 -2.51 6.70 43.47
CA LEU A 759 -2.99 6.65 42.08
C LEU A 759 -4.46 6.22 41.94
N ALA A 760 -5.01 5.53 42.94
CA ALA A 760 -6.41 5.10 42.95
C ALA A 760 -7.40 6.21 43.38
N LYS A 761 -6.90 7.35 43.86
CA LYS A 761 -7.67 8.55 44.20
C LYS A 761 -7.68 9.51 43.01
#